data_AF-A0AAE0S511-F1
#
_entry.id   AF-A0AAE0S511-F1
#
_cell.length_a   1.000
_cell.length_b   1.000
_cell.length_c   1.000
_cell.angle_alpha   90.00
_cell.angle_beta   90.00
_cell.angle_gamma   90.00
#
_symmetry.space_group_name_H-M   'P 1'
#
loop_
_entity.id
_entity.type
_entity.pdbx_description
1 polymer ?
#
loop_
_entity_poly.entity_id
_entity_poly.type
_entity_poly.pdbx_seq_one_letter_code
_entity_poly.pdbx_strand_id
1 'polypeptide(L)'
;MENIEANLKRYRPLVVSLLKATDIVLRLPIEIIAIEKRSELNQLAATSQALATANILDILDKSTEPGKWQAFSEALYSAEYPYLLEILKSMPMMGKHEDYHLKLIHVFAHELQQCVVPMHILSYLQSKGVISQGDVQEITARQLNFGPQFAFLLLLDLLPRRKRPEIWYRHFLEGLLEQGYADLVQQIDPDFFSEQKLGSFDTDKTEPSGSSASWDGDEHGDVEMTLEDSGSGYNSGGDLAVPLSSSLQDTMDSSKTINRKRKIGNSGSDGRPHVMVSPFKDTQSHSYKPDSSPTECKISISPKVKDTEEMVQDRNILDEKKCADPDKDVIGNRFGDQVLGPYESASDDTKDLNLSESGTDVAFENNSSDEDTSDFQLKADTNPLQLRKYQLELAEIALHGENTIICAETGSGKTWVALYVVKNHLESASSGKKKVVFMARTIPLITQQQQLFQEQLPNYTTKLLTGESELSMALHMLLPDCDIFFLTPQILVNNLDKQTVSLSDFSLMILDECHHTRKDESYNRLMRKYLVAKVKNNVSNLPQILGLTASMGVGKSKSDNDALDYIVSIMANLDTSKLSTVEKNKEELKEFISIPEEETVKLKDRPTDLCKRRIMQAMCDVQDKLEDKCLFESSLMEVVTAKRPKDLNSLQYMQWTKTIEKIAASEVENSETSRFVISCVKYLAIFNEALELNSLLGISDVFKFLANRFNPENEHRSKHTEDEKALFEILKNVQKDLSVYNKKDDQVNPNLQMLSNTLRDMLLAENVDPESRALVFVEARVTCIALANYLDSVLGRDSLHVHKLTGKASTLEDDGMTEAEQTETLEKFRSGEYTVLVSTSVGVEGIDIPDCNIVLSYNYAGNEITKLQMTGRARKKGGKKIIIGNEKKLDKDKLNTLKMAMMYRALESVKKINPSSLQRKIKLFQKDEIMKEEVRERILKNQIGSKKRGKFRLCCKKCKIEVVDGEDLCVVKDSFHIVIGKEFRKLIDIRCHKKPKRKNIDGYIKTKKIHCKKCGLDWGVYFVYSSLLLPTLKIESFIIRNMENGAISTCEQWQALPFDIEHRELADLADLLEVSSQTSELTP
;
A
#
# COMPACT_ATOMS: atom_id res chain seq x y z
N MET A 1 -8.42 47.32 35.88
CA MET A 1 -7.71 47.81 34.66
C MET A 1 -6.34 47.18 34.54
N GLU A 2 -5.46 47.28 35.54
CA GLU A 2 -4.11 46.66 35.54
C GLU A 2 -4.11 45.17 35.14
N ASN A 3 -5.16 44.43 35.52
CA ASN A 3 -5.36 43.03 35.15
C ASN A 3 -5.31 42.78 33.63
N ILE A 4 -5.79 43.71 32.79
CA ILE A 4 -5.82 43.52 31.32
C ILE A 4 -4.41 43.49 30.73
N GLU A 5 -3.50 44.36 31.18
CA GLU A 5 -2.12 44.37 30.69
C GLU A 5 -1.35 43.13 31.16
N ALA A 6 -1.52 42.74 32.42
CA ALA A 6 -0.91 41.54 32.99
C ALA A 6 -1.41 40.26 32.29
N ASN A 7 -2.72 40.14 32.09
CA ASN A 7 -3.33 39.00 31.38
C ASN A 7 -2.96 39.00 29.90
N LEU A 8 -2.90 40.15 29.22
CA LEU A 8 -2.48 40.21 27.81
C LEU A 8 -1.03 39.75 27.63
N LYS A 9 -0.14 40.05 28.57
CA LYS A 9 1.24 39.55 28.57
C LYS A 9 1.30 38.03 28.83
N ARG A 10 0.46 37.50 29.73
CA ARG A 10 0.36 36.06 30.05
C ARG A 10 -0.28 35.22 28.94
N TYR A 11 -1.33 35.73 28.31
CA TYR A 11 -2.16 35.02 27.33
C TYR A 11 -1.92 35.50 25.87
N ARG A 12 -0.84 36.24 25.60
CA ARG A 12 -0.50 36.77 24.27
C ARG A 12 -0.61 35.74 23.13
N PRO A 13 -0.15 34.48 23.27
CA PRO A 13 -0.28 33.48 22.20
C PRO A 13 -1.73 33.13 21.87
N LEU A 14 -2.60 33.06 22.88
CA LEU A 14 -4.04 32.78 22.73
C LEU A 14 -4.79 33.98 22.13
N VAL A 15 -4.40 35.21 22.51
CA VAL A 15 -4.92 36.43 21.86
C VAL A 15 -4.50 36.48 20.39
N VAL A 16 -3.27 36.08 20.07
CA VAL A 16 -2.75 36.04 18.68
C VAL A 16 -3.41 34.94 17.83
N SER A 17 -3.88 33.83 18.41
CA SER A 17 -4.57 32.77 17.65
C SER A 17 -6.06 33.02 17.46
N LEU A 18 -6.75 33.63 18.43
CA LEU A 18 -8.21 33.81 18.37
C LEU A 18 -8.65 35.14 17.70
N LEU A 19 -7.84 36.20 17.80
CA LEU A 19 -8.24 37.55 17.38
C LEU A 19 -7.90 37.83 15.91
N LYS A 20 -8.93 38.17 15.12
CA LYS A 20 -8.82 38.58 13.71
C LYS A 20 -8.36 40.04 13.65
N ALA A 21 -7.22 40.30 13.01
CA ALA A 21 -6.57 41.61 13.01
C ALA A 21 -7.47 42.69 12.38
N THR A 22 -8.09 42.38 11.24
CA THR A 22 -8.97 43.29 10.48
C THR A 22 -10.10 43.88 11.31
N ASP A 23 -10.59 43.12 12.28
CA ASP A 23 -11.77 43.47 13.05
C ASP A 23 -11.44 44.55 14.09
N ILE A 24 -10.17 44.64 14.52
CA ILE A 24 -9.69 45.58 15.54
C ILE A 24 -8.94 46.79 14.96
N VAL A 25 -8.21 46.64 13.84
CA VAL A 25 -7.43 47.72 13.20
C VAL A 25 -8.25 48.99 12.95
N LEU A 26 -9.54 48.84 12.61
CA LEU A 26 -10.42 49.97 12.35
C LEU A 26 -11.14 50.50 13.60
N ARG A 27 -11.30 49.67 14.64
CA ARG A 27 -12.04 49.99 15.88
C ARG A 27 -11.19 50.69 16.94
N LEU A 28 -9.87 50.56 16.90
CA LEU A 28 -8.97 51.34 17.76
C LEU A 28 -8.94 52.83 17.35
N PRO A 29 -8.70 53.78 18.29
CA PRO A 29 -8.47 55.19 18.01
C PRO A 29 -7.26 55.47 17.09
N ILE A 30 -7.25 56.63 16.44
CA ILE A 30 -6.20 57.03 15.47
C ILE A 30 -4.88 57.36 16.19
N GLU A 31 -5.02 57.84 17.42
CA GLU A 31 -3.99 58.14 18.42
C GLU A 31 -3.20 56.87 18.80
N ILE A 32 -3.83 55.69 18.72
CA ILE A 32 -3.20 54.39 18.99
C ILE A 32 -2.69 53.76 17.69
N ILE A 33 -3.49 53.77 16.62
CA ILE A 33 -3.09 53.27 15.30
C ILE A 33 -3.39 54.33 14.22
N ALA A 34 -2.34 55.04 13.82
CA ALA A 34 -2.39 56.04 12.74
C ALA A 34 -2.90 55.43 11.43
N ILE A 35 -3.61 56.23 10.63
CA ILE A 35 -4.33 55.80 9.42
C ILE A 35 -3.40 55.05 8.44
N GLU A 36 -2.19 55.56 8.22
CA GLU A 36 -1.16 54.96 7.36
C GLU A 36 -0.85 53.51 7.79
N LYS A 37 -0.66 53.30 9.11
CA LYS A 37 -0.34 51.99 9.67
C LYS A 37 -1.50 51.00 9.59
N ARG A 38 -2.75 51.47 9.54
CA ARG A 38 -3.94 50.61 9.31
C ARG A 38 -3.90 49.92 7.95
N SER A 39 -3.42 50.62 6.91
CA SER A 39 -3.26 50.05 5.58
C SER A 39 -2.22 48.93 5.58
N GLU A 40 -1.06 49.16 6.20
CA GLU A 40 -0.01 48.13 6.34
C GLU A 40 -0.50 46.91 7.13
N LEU A 41 -1.19 47.13 8.26
CA LEU A 41 -1.72 46.04 9.09
C LEU A 41 -2.79 45.22 8.36
N ASN A 42 -3.63 45.84 7.54
CA ASN A 42 -4.61 45.12 6.71
C ASN A 42 -3.95 44.33 5.57
N GLN A 43 -2.90 44.86 4.93
CA GLN A 43 -2.10 44.11 3.94
C GLN A 43 -1.36 42.94 4.59
N LEU A 44 -0.85 43.13 5.81
CA LEU A 44 -0.22 42.07 6.60
C LEU A 44 -1.26 41.01 7.01
N ALA A 45 -2.47 41.41 7.41
CA ALA A 45 -3.55 40.50 7.78
C ALA A 45 -4.05 39.64 6.60
N ALA A 46 -3.85 40.08 5.35
CA ALA A 46 -4.11 39.31 4.14
C ALA A 46 -3.05 38.23 3.84
N THR A 47 -1.89 38.27 4.52
CA THR A 47 -0.82 37.26 4.37
C THR A 47 -0.58 36.43 5.65
N SER A 48 -0.76 37.03 6.83
CA SER A 48 -0.80 36.33 8.12
C SER A 48 -1.59 37.13 9.17
N GLN A 49 -2.78 36.64 9.52
CA GLN A 49 -3.62 37.21 10.59
C GLN A 49 -2.89 37.22 11.94
N ALA A 50 -2.22 36.13 12.30
CA ALA A 50 -1.47 36.03 13.56
C ALA A 50 -0.34 37.08 13.64
N LEU A 51 0.40 37.30 12.54
CA LEU A 51 1.47 38.30 12.51
C LEU A 51 0.92 39.73 12.55
N ALA A 52 -0.22 40.00 11.89
CA ALA A 52 -0.90 41.29 11.98
C ALA A 52 -1.44 41.56 13.39
N THR A 53 -2.09 40.57 14.03
CA THR A 53 -2.56 40.65 15.42
C THR A 53 -1.40 40.87 16.39
N ALA A 54 -0.29 40.13 16.24
CA ALA A 54 0.91 40.36 17.04
C ALA A 54 1.46 41.79 16.89
N ASN A 55 1.47 42.35 15.67
CA ASN A 55 1.87 43.75 15.44
C ASN A 55 0.91 44.76 16.09
N ILE A 56 -0.41 44.50 16.14
CA ILE A 56 -1.37 45.34 16.86
C ILE A 56 -1.08 45.36 18.36
N LEU A 57 -0.81 44.19 18.96
CA LEU A 57 -0.44 44.09 20.37
C LEU A 57 0.89 44.79 20.66
N ASP A 58 1.87 44.67 19.75
CA ASP A 58 3.15 45.35 19.83
C ASP A 58 3.04 46.89 19.74
N ILE A 59 2.08 47.40 18.97
CA ILE A 59 1.76 48.84 18.91
C ILE A 59 1.07 49.29 20.21
N LEU A 60 0.12 48.49 20.72
CA LEU A 60 -0.55 48.76 22.00
C LEU A 60 0.44 48.77 23.17
N ASP A 61 1.41 47.85 23.24
CA ASP A 61 2.46 47.87 24.26
C ASP A 61 3.30 49.15 24.19
N LYS A 62 3.71 49.56 22.98
CA LYS A 62 4.61 50.71 22.73
C LYS A 62 3.93 52.08 22.79
N SER A 63 2.60 52.14 22.61
CA SER A 63 1.82 53.38 22.69
C SER A 63 1.86 53.99 24.10
N THR A 64 2.00 55.31 24.17
CA THR A 64 1.94 56.10 25.43
C THR A 64 0.54 56.59 25.78
N GLU A 65 -0.49 56.27 24.98
CA GLU A 65 -1.80 56.88 25.11
C GLU A 65 -2.55 56.47 26.39
N PRO A 66 -3.06 57.44 27.18
CA PRO A 66 -3.85 57.14 28.36
C PRO A 66 -5.17 56.45 27.95
N GLY A 67 -5.52 55.36 28.63
CA GLY A 67 -6.73 54.60 28.30
C GLY A 67 -6.57 53.60 27.14
N LYS A 68 -5.37 53.40 26.57
CA LYS A 68 -5.14 52.44 25.46
C LYS A 68 -5.72 51.04 25.67
N TRP A 69 -5.66 50.50 26.91
CA TRP A 69 -6.23 49.20 27.26
C TRP A 69 -7.76 49.21 27.40
N GLN A 70 -8.35 50.37 27.71
CA GLN A 70 -9.81 50.54 27.67
C GLN A 70 -10.30 50.57 26.23
N ALA A 71 -9.65 51.35 25.36
CA ALA A 71 -9.95 51.37 23.92
C ALA A 71 -9.80 49.98 23.27
N PHE A 72 -8.81 49.17 23.67
CA PHE A 72 -8.69 47.79 23.24
C PHE A 72 -9.82 46.88 23.78
N SER A 73 -10.20 47.02 25.06
CA SER A 73 -11.37 46.33 25.64
C SER A 73 -12.68 46.68 24.92
N GLU A 74 -12.87 47.94 24.56
CA GLU A 74 -14.04 48.45 23.83
C GLU A 74 -14.04 48.00 22.35
N ALA A 75 -12.86 47.93 21.72
CA ALA A 75 -12.70 47.36 20.38
C ALA A 75 -13.01 45.85 20.36
N LEU A 76 -12.57 45.09 21.37
CA LEU A 76 -12.92 43.66 21.51
C LEU A 76 -14.42 43.44 21.74
N TYR A 77 -15.05 44.28 22.58
CA TYR A 77 -16.49 44.23 22.82
C TYR A 77 -17.30 44.52 21.55
N SER A 78 -16.97 45.62 20.85
CA SER A 78 -17.63 46.03 19.60
C SER A 78 -17.23 45.20 18.37
N ALA A 79 -16.30 44.25 18.51
CA ALA A 79 -15.97 43.22 17.52
C ALA A 79 -16.53 41.82 17.89
N GLU A 80 -17.38 41.74 18.92
CA GLU A 80 -18.05 40.50 19.35
C GLU A 80 -17.06 39.39 19.79
N TYR A 81 -16.07 39.75 20.62
CA TYR A 81 -15.12 38.83 21.25
C TYR A 81 -15.34 38.69 22.78
N PRO A 82 -16.51 38.19 23.25
CA PRO A 82 -16.83 38.14 24.68
C PRO A 82 -15.92 37.20 25.48
N TYR A 83 -15.55 36.04 24.91
CA TYR A 83 -14.66 35.08 25.56
C TYR A 83 -13.24 35.65 25.78
N LEU A 84 -12.69 36.34 24.77
CA LEU A 84 -11.38 36.97 24.89
C LEU A 84 -11.40 38.14 25.89
N LEU A 85 -12.50 38.88 25.91
CA LEU A 85 -12.75 39.95 26.88
C LEU A 85 -12.90 39.43 28.32
N GLU A 86 -13.45 38.23 28.50
CA GLU A 86 -13.52 37.51 29.78
C GLU A 86 -12.10 37.11 30.25
N ILE A 87 -11.34 36.36 29.45
CA ILE A 87 -9.96 35.92 29.78
C ILE A 87 -9.09 37.09 30.27
N LEU A 88 -9.16 38.23 29.57
CA LEU A 88 -8.36 39.42 29.90
C LEU A 88 -8.83 40.14 31.16
N LYS A 89 -10.10 40.00 31.57
CA LYS A 89 -10.68 40.69 32.73
C LYS A 89 -10.65 39.87 34.03
N SER A 90 -11.06 38.61 33.99
CA SER A 90 -11.37 37.81 35.20
C SER A 90 -10.38 36.70 35.55
N MET A 91 -9.42 36.38 34.66
CA MET A 91 -8.35 35.40 34.89
C MET A 91 -8.84 33.99 35.35
N PRO A 92 -9.63 33.29 34.52
CA PRO A 92 -10.14 31.96 34.86
C PRO A 92 -9.04 30.90 35.05
N MET A 93 -9.35 29.85 35.81
CA MET A 93 -8.51 28.65 35.95
C MET A 93 -8.53 27.83 34.65
N MET A 94 -7.59 28.14 33.74
CA MET A 94 -7.41 27.43 32.47
C MET A 94 -7.01 25.97 32.70
N GLY A 95 -7.94 25.04 32.49
CA GLY A 95 -7.73 23.59 32.67
C GLY A 95 -7.06 22.92 31.46
N LYS A 96 -6.54 21.70 31.65
CA LYS A 96 -5.86 20.92 30.59
C LYS A 96 -6.76 20.47 29.42
N HIS A 97 -8.05 20.81 29.43
CA HIS A 97 -9.05 20.32 28.46
C HIS A 97 -9.31 21.22 27.25
N GLU A 98 -8.92 22.51 27.27
CA GLU A 98 -9.34 23.47 26.23
C GLU A 98 -8.91 23.10 24.80
N ASP A 99 -7.78 22.40 24.68
CA ASP A 99 -7.18 21.97 23.41
C ASP A 99 -7.74 20.60 22.93
N TYR A 100 -8.52 19.90 23.76
CA TYR A 100 -9.08 18.58 23.45
C TYR A 100 -10.09 18.64 22.29
N HIS A 101 -11.13 19.47 22.41
CA HIS A 101 -12.20 19.59 21.41
C HIS A 101 -11.69 20.06 20.04
N LEU A 102 -10.70 20.98 20.03
CA LEU A 102 -10.07 21.44 18.80
C LEU A 102 -9.23 20.33 18.14
N LYS A 103 -8.46 19.56 18.92
CA LYS A 103 -7.72 18.39 18.42
C LYS A 103 -8.64 17.29 17.91
N LEU A 104 -9.75 17.04 18.62
CA LEU A 104 -10.73 16.02 18.25
C LEU A 104 -11.39 16.34 16.90
N ILE A 105 -11.84 17.58 16.70
CA ILE A 105 -12.35 18.01 15.39
C ILE A 105 -11.27 17.99 14.30
N HIS A 106 -10.00 18.31 14.62
CA HIS A 106 -8.90 18.13 13.66
C HIS A 106 -8.58 16.68 13.31
N VAL A 107 -8.91 15.69 14.17
CA VAL A 107 -8.83 14.26 13.81
C VAL A 107 -9.86 13.90 12.74
N PHE A 108 -11.08 14.42 12.86
CA PHE A 108 -12.20 14.18 11.93
C PHE A 108 -12.35 15.23 10.81
N ALA A 109 -11.45 16.20 10.71
CA ALA A 109 -11.61 17.34 9.80
C ALA A 109 -11.72 16.95 8.32
N HIS A 110 -11.09 15.85 7.91
CA HIS A 110 -11.18 15.32 6.55
C HIS A 110 -12.54 14.64 6.28
N GLU A 111 -13.02 13.86 7.24
CA GLU A 111 -14.33 13.19 7.20
C GLU A 111 -15.46 14.24 7.21
N LEU A 112 -15.38 15.22 8.10
CA LEU A 112 -16.27 16.39 8.13
C LEU A 112 -16.23 17.17 6.81
N GLN A 113 -15.05 17.42 6.24
CA GLN A 113 -14.88 18.13 4.96
C GLN A 113 -15.48 17.37 3.75
N GLN A 114 -15.56 16.04 3.81
CA GLN A 114 -16.18 15.23 2.76
C GLN A 114 -17.69 15.08 2.91
N CYS A 115 -18.19 14.95 4.15
CA CYS A 115 -19.60 14.66 4.42
C CYS A 115 -20.48 15.90 4.65
N VAL A 116 -19.93 17.00 5.19
CA VAL A 116 -20.72 18.15 5.64
C VAL A 116 -20.64 19.32 4.67
N VAL A 117 -21.80 19.81 4.21
CA VAL A 117 -21.88 21.06 3.44
C VAL A 117 -21.96 22.23 4.44
N PRO A 118 -21.01 23.20 4.43
CA PRO A 118 -20.96 24.27 5.44
C PRO A 118 -22.28 25.01 5.60
N MET A 119 -22.91 25.35 4.47
CA MET A 119 -24.12 26.17 4.39
C MET A 119 -25.31 25.61 5.19
N HIS A 120 -25.38 24.28 5.42
CA HIS A 120 -26.44 23.67 6.22
C HIS A 120 -26.34 24.11 7.68
N ILE A 121 -25.13 24.19 8.24
CA ILE A 121 -24.89 24.50 9.66
C ILE A 121 -24.61 25.98 9.96
N LEU A 122 -24.30 26.82 8.95
CA LEU A 122 -23.99 28.25 9.19
C LEU A 122 -25.13 29.01 9.88
N SER A 123 -26.38 28.77 9.50
CA SER A 123 -27.54 29.47 10.09
C SER A 123 -27.69 29.14 11.59
N TYR A 124 -27.55 27.86 11.96
CA TYR A 124 -27.54 27.43 13.36
C TYR A 124 -26.40 28.08 14.14
N LEU A 125 -25.17 27.96 13.64
CA LEU A 125 -23.97 28.48 14.30
C LEU A 125 -23.99 30.00 14.45
N GLN A 126 -24.57 30.73 13.50
CA GLN A 126 -24.81 32.16 13.62
C GLN A 126 -25.86 32.47 14.69
N SER A 127 -26.98 31.73 14.73
CA SER A 127 -28.04 31.93 15.74
C SER A 127 -27.56 31.74 17.18
N LYS A 128 -26.63 30.81 17.41
CA LYS A 128 -26.00 30.57 18.73
C LYS A 128 -24.81 31.52 19.00
N GLY A 129 -24.42 32.35 18.03
CA GLY A 129 -23.32 33.30 18.12
C GLY A 129 -21.93 32.65 18.16
N VAL A 130 -21.76 31.47 17.56
CA VAL A 130 -20.44 30.83 17.39
C VAL A 130 -19.64 31.55 16.28
N ILE A 131 -20.33 31.95 15.21
CA ILE A 131 -19.79 32.73 14.09
C ILE A 131 -20.60 34.02 13.90
N SER A 132 -19.99 35.09 13.39
CA SER A 132 -20.68 36.36 13.10
C SER A 132 -21.29 36.39 11.69
N GLN A 133 -22.11 37.41 11.40
CA GLN A 133 -22.65 37.65 10.06
C GLN A 133 -21.53 37.88 9.01
N GLY A 134 -20.40 38.49 9.39
CA GLY A 134 -19.25 38.68 8.51
C GLY A 134 -18.51 37.37 8.23
N ASP A 135 -18.43 36.50 9.23
CA ASP A 135 -17.84 35.16 9.09
C ASP A 135 -18.68 34.30 8.12
N VAL A 136 -20.02 34.35 8.22
CA VAL A 136 -20.94 33.69 7.27
C VAL A 136 -20.76 34.20 5.84
N GLN A 137 -20.58 35.51 5.64
CA GLN A 137 -20.29 36.09 4.32
C GLN A 137 -18.96 35.60 3.75
N GLU A 138 -17.90 35.53 4.57
CA GLU A 138 -16.59 35.05 4.12
C GLU A 138 -16.63 33.55 3.74
N ILE A 139 -17.32 32.71 4.53
CA ILE A 139 -17.49 31.28 4.23
C ILE A 139 -18.32 31.08 2.95
N THR A 140 -19.41 31.84 2.77
CA THR A 140 -20.24 31.80 1.55
C THR A 140 -19.42 32.20 0.32
N ALA A 141 -18.64 33.28 0.42
CA ALA A 141 -17.74 33.71 -0.65
C ALA A 141 -16.63 32.68 -0.94
N ARG A 142 -16.10 32.01 0.09
CA ARG A 142 -15.14 30.91 -0.07
C ARG A 142 -15.76 29.72 -0.81
N GLN A 143 -17.01 29.37 -0.48
CA GLN A 143 -17.71 28.26 -1.14
C GLN A 143 -17.98 28.54 -2.62
N LEU A 144 -18.39 29.77 -2.97
CA LEU A 144 -18.65 30.16 -4.36
C LEU A 144 -17.39 30.16 -5.23
N ASN A 145 -16.24 30.56 -4.68
CA ASN A 145 -14.99 30.70 -5.45
C ASN A 145 -14.11 29.43 -5.46
N PHE A 146 -14.19 28.58 -4.43
CA PHE A 146 -13.28 27.44 -4.24
C PHE A 146 -13.98 26.12 -3.91
N GLY A 147 -15.31 26.11 -3.73
CA GLY A 147 -16.10 24.92 -3.40
C GLY A 147 -16.28 24.66 -1.90
N PRO A 148 -17.22 23.77 -1.51
CA PRO A 148 -17.62 23.57 -0.12
C PRO A 148 -16.49 23.07 0.77
N GLN A 149 -15.56 22.26 0.23
CA GLN A 149 -14.44 21.71 0.99
C GLN A 149 -13.49 22.79 1.54
N PHE A 150 -13.25 23.87 0.80
CA PHE A 150 -12.41 25.00 1.25
C PHE A 150 -13.17 25.97 2.16
N ALA A 151 -14.50 26.06 2.00
CA ALA A 151 -15.36 26.77 2.93
C ALA A 151 -15.50 26.05 4.28
N PHE A 152 -15.47 24.71 4.30
CA PHE A 152 -15.51 23.94 5.53
C PHE A 152 -14.24 24.10 6.37
N LEU A 153 -13.05 24.10 5.74
CA LEU A 153 -11.80 24.42 6.44
C LEU A 153 -11.85 25.82 7.09
N LEU A 154 -12.31 26.82 6.34
CA LEU A 154 -12.49 28.18 6.87
C LEU A 154 -13.49 28.22 8.03
N LEU A 155 -14.57 27.43 8.00
CA LEU A 155 -15.50 27.31 9.12
C LEU A 155 -14.80 26.74 10.36
N LEU A 156 -14.03 25.66 10.24
CA LEU A 156 -13.28 25.07 11.36
C LEU A 156 -12.30 26.07 11.99
N ASP A 157 -11.60 26.85 11.17
CA ASP A 157 -10.71 27.94 11.63
C ASP A 157 -11.43 29.04 12.41
N LEU A 158 -12.75 29.19 12.26
CA LEU A 158 -13.57 30.27 12.84
C LEU A 158 -14.32 29.86 14.11
N LEU A 159 -14.71 28.58 14.24
CA LEU A 159 -15.43 28.03 15.41
C LEU A 159 -14.86 28.46 16.78
N PRO A 160 -13.54 28.38 17.08
CA PRO A 160 -13.03 28.63 18.42
C PRO A 160 -12.94 30.11 18.84
N ARG A 161 -13.25 31.07 17.94
CA ARG A 161 -12.84 32.46 18.13
C ARG A 161 -13.71 33.29 19.07
N ARG A 162 -15.00 32.98 19.19
CA ARG A 162 -15.99 33.86 19.87
C ARG A 162 -16.55 33.32 21.19
N LYS A 163 -16.47 32.01 21.43
CA LYS A 163 -17.05 31.30 22.59
C LYS A 163 -16.01 30.39 23.25
N ARG A 164 -16.28 29.97 24.50
CA ARG A 164 -15.47 28.97 25.22
C ARG A 164 -15.45 27.61 24.50
N PRO A 165 -14.40 26.78 24.68
CA PRO A 165 -14.27 25.44 24.09
C PRO A 165 -15.53 24.57 24.21
N GLU A 166 -16.09 24.40 25.41
CA GLU A 166 -17.24 23.51 25.60
C GLU A 166 -18.48 24.01 24.81
N ILE A 167 -18.64 25.33 24.71
CA ILE A 167 -19.84 25.99 24.17
C ILE A 167 -19.87 25.96 22.65
N TRP A 168 -18.76 26.29 21.96
CA TRP A 168 -18.75 26.20 20.49
C TRP A 168 -18.75 24.75 20.02
N TYR A 169 -18.06 23.86 20.74
CA TYR A 169 -18.00 22.44 20.40
C TYR A 169 -19.38 21.79 20.49
N ARG A 170 -20.09 22.01 21.61
CA ARG A 170 -21.47 21.56 21.78
C ARG A 170 -22.39 22.07 20.68
N HIS A 171 -22.40 23.38 20.40
CA HIS A 171 -23.24 23.93 19.34
C HIS A 171 -22.82 23.48 17.92
N PHE A 172 -21.57 23.09 17.69
CA PHE A 172 -21.14 22.48 16.44
C PHE A 172 -21.73 21.06 16.28
N LEU A 173 -21.68 20.23 17.32
CA LEU A 173 -22.29 18.90 17.28
C LEU A 173 -23.83 18.97 17.23
N GLU A 174 -24.47 19.87 17.98
CA GLU A 174 -25.92 20.12 17.87
C GLU A 174 -26.33 20.55 16.46
N GLY A 175 -25.59 21.48 15.84
CA GLY A 175 -25.84 21.92 14.47
C GLY A 175 -25.67 20.79 13.45
N LEU A 176 -24.73 19.87 13.66
CA LEU A 176 -24.59 18.66 12.84
C LEU A 176 -25.78 17.70 13.04
N LEU A 177 -26.25 17.49 14.28
CA LEU A 177 -27.44 16.67 14.56
C LEU A 177 -28.71 17.24 13.91
N GLU A 178 -28.98 18.54 14.06
CA GLU A 178 -30.15 19.20 13.46
C GLU A 178 -30.16 19.13 11.92
N GLN A 179 -28.99 19.01 11.28
CA GLN A 179 -28.85 18.86 9.83
C GLN A 179 -28.69 17.39 9.38
N GLY A 180 -28.98 16.43 10.27
CA GLY A 180 -29.09 15.00 9.93
C GLY A 180 -27.78 14.20 9.97
N TYR A 181 -26.66 14.79 10.40
CA TYR A 181 -25.34 14.14 10.44
C TYR A 181 -25.14 13.24 11.69
N ALA A 182 -26.17 12.46 12.05
CA ALA A 182 -26.23 11.69 13.29
C ALA A 182 -25.08 10.68 13.45
N ASP A 183 -24.85 9.84 12.44
CA ASP A 183 -23.78 8.83 12.46
C ASP A 183 -22.38 9.45 12.57
N LEU A 184 -22.21 10.66 12.04
CA LEU A 184 -20.94 11.39 12.07
C LEU A 184 -20.70 12.03 13.45
N VAL A 185 -21.74 12.54 14.10
CA VAL A 185 -21.65 12.98 15.50
C VAL A 185 -21.39 11.80 16.44
N GLN A 186 -22.03 10.64 16.23
CA GLN A 186 -21.72 9.42 16.98
C GLN A 186 -20.26 8.95 16.81
N GLN A 187 -19.64 9.19 15.65
CA GLN A 187 -18.23 8.88 15.41
C GLN A 187 -17.28 9.90 16.05
N ILE A 188 -17.65 11.18 16.08
CA ILE A 188 -16.83 12.26 16.64
C ILE A 188 -16.85 12.24 18.17
N ASP A 189 -18.03 12.06 18.76
CA ASP A 189 -18.26 12.10 20.21
C ASP A 189 -19.41 11.13 20.59
N PRO A 190 -19.08 9.86 20.86
CA PRO A 190 -20.08 8.85 21.23
C PRO A 190 -20.81 9.18 22.53
N ASP A 191 -20.11 9.82 23.48
CA ASP A 191 -20.63 10.12 24.81
C ASP A 191 -21.66 11.26 24.71
N PHE A 192 -21.34 12.37 24.03
CA PHE A 192 -22.29 13.43 23.71
C PHE A 192 -23.51 12.92 22.92
N PHE A 193 -23.30 12.01 21.96
CA PHE A 193 -24.40 11.41 21.21
C PHE A 193 -25.32 10.55 22.09
N SER A 194 -24.78 9.92 23.13
CA SER A 194 -25.56 9.17 24.12
C SER A 194 -26.37 10.10 25.03
N GLU A 195 -25.79 11.21 25.50
CA GLU A 195 -26.48 12.22 26.32
C GLU A 195 -27.69 12.81 25.59
N GLN A 196 -27.53 13.16 24.32
CA GLN A 196 -28.61 13.70 23.48
C GLN A 196 -29.74 12.69 23.25
N LYS A 197 -29.45 11.37 23.26
CA LYS A 197 -30.49 10.33 23.21
C LYS A 197 -31.21 10.14 24.55
N LEU A 198 -30.50 10.20 25.69
CA LEU A 198 -31.15 10.16 27.01
C LEU A 198 -32.03 11.39 27.25
N GLY A 199 -31.65 12.57 26.73
CA GLY A 199 -32.44 13.80 26.79
C GLY A 199 -33.75 13.82 25.98
N SER A 200 -34.12 12.71 25.32
CA SER A 200 -35.32 12.61 24.48
C SER A 200 -36.49 11.81 25.08
N PHE A 201 -36.43 11.47 26.37
CA PHE A 201 -37.54 10.84 27.12
C PHE A 201 -38.04 11.75 28.25
N ASP A 202 -39.37 11.88 28.32
CA ASP A 202 -40.17 12.63 29.31
C ASP A 202 -39.83 14.11 29.54
N THR A 203 -40.73 14.99 29.06
CA THR A 203 -41.45 15.94 29.96
C THR A 203 -42.63 16.61 29.25
N ASP A 204 -43.78 15.92 29.20
CA ASP A 204 -45.08 16.57 28.96
C ASP A 204 -45.94 16.52 30.23
N LYS A 205 -45.79 17.56 31.08
CA LYS A 205 -46.78 18.00 32.09
C LYS A 205 -46.37 19.29 32.83
N THR A 206 -47.21 20.31 32.66
CA THR A 206 -47.69 21.28 33.68
C THR A 206 -46.71 21.99 34.64
N GLU A 207 -46.78 23.32 34.64
CA GLU A 207 -46.28 24.21 35.71
C GLU A 207 -46.85 23.84 37.10
N PRO A 208 -46.22 24.30 38.21
CA PRO A 208 -46.70 25.56 38.78
C PRO A 208 -45.64 26.50 39.43
N SER A 209 -45.77 27.79 39.12
CA SER A 209 -45.56 28.97 40.00
C SER A 209 -44.46 29.06 41.08
N GLY A 210 -43.67 30.14 41.02
CA GLY A 210 -43.63 31.11 42.14
C GLY A 210 -42.27 31.44 42.81
N SER A 211 -42.10 32.73 43.14
CA SER A 211 -41.26 33.33 44.23
C SER A 211 -39.83 32.77 44.46
N SER A 212 -38.74 33.45 44.10
CA SER A 212 -38.19 34.75 44.60
C SER A 212 -37.34 34.66 45.88
N ALA A 213 -36.16 35.33 45.87
CA ALA A 213 -35.26 35.59 47.02
C ALA A 213 -34.56 34.34 47.64
N SER A 214 -33.40 34.42 48.30
CA SER A 214 -32.35 35.47 48.37
C SER A 214 -31.10 34.96 49.09
N TRP A 215 -29.91 35.41 48.64
CA TRP A 215 -28.72 35.82 49.44
C TRP A 215 -28.08 34.88 50.49
N ASP A 216 -26.73 34.99 50.53
CA ASP A 216 -25.80 34.64 51.61
C ASP A 216 -25.67 33.14 52.03
N GLY A 217 -24.48 32.66 52.45
CA GLY A 217 -23.17 33.33 52.53
C GLY A 217 -22.04 32.34 52.84
N ASP A 218 -20.79 32.82 52.90
CA ASP A 218 -19.62 32.04 53.30
C ASP A 218 -19.65 31.62 54.78
N GLU A 219 -19.03 30.49 55.14
CA GLU A 219 -17.86 30.50 56.06
C GLU A 219 -17.12 29.14 56.18
N HIS A 220 -15.99 29.17 56.88
CA HIS A 220 -15.00 28.09 57.04
C HIS A 220 -15.43 26.95 58.00
N GLY A 221 -14.73 25.80 58.00
CA GLY A 221 -14.86 24.81 59.07
C GLY A 221 -14.09 23.49 58.91
N ASP A 222 -12.94 23.41 59.55
CA ASP A 222 -11.96 22.31 59.71
C ASP A 222 -12.42 20.81 59.73
N VAL A 223 -11.60 19.99 59.05
CA VAL A 223 -10.88 18.78 59.55
C VAL A 223 -11.50 17.96 60.70
N GLU A 224 -11.83 16.68 60.43
CA GLU A 224 -11.14 15.54 61.09
C GLU A 224 -11.32 14.19 60.35
N MET A 225 -10.48 13.20 60.68
CA MET A 225 -10.62 11.80 60.24
C MET A 225 -11.20 10.94 61.37
N THR A 226 -12.05 9.98 61.05
CA THR A 226 -12.09 8.70 61.79
C THR A 226 -12.64 7.55 60.94
N LEU A 227 -12.47 6.32 61.45
CA LEU A 227 -12.58 5.05 60.73
C LEU A 227 -13.85 4.25 61.10
N GLU A 228 -14.09 3.18 60.33
CA GLU A 228 -14.78 1.94 60.74
C GLU A 228 -16.33 2.06 61.00
N ASP A 229 -17.13 0.98 61.01
CA ASP A 229 -16.79 -0.45 61.11
C ASP A 229 -17.83 -1.41 60.43
N SER A 230 -17.48 -2.71 60.41
CA SER A 230 -18.34 -3.92 60.44
C SER A 230 -18.87 -4.52 59.12
N GLY A 231 -18.95 -5.87 58.97
CA GLY A 231 -18.34 -6.92 59.83
C GLY A 231 -18.86 -8.37 59.64
N SER A 232 -18.04 -9.35 60.07
CA SER A 232 -18.28 -10.83 60.15
C SER A 232 -18.38 -11.61 58.81
N GLY A 233 -17.90 -12.86 58.65
CA GLY A 233 -17.17 -13.85 59.50
C GLY A 233 -16.95 -15.16 58.70
N TYR A 234 -16.43 -16.32 59.17
CA TYR A 234 -15.82 -16.80 60.43
C TYR A 234 -15.09 -18.17 60.19
N ASN A 235 -14.02 -18.47 60.96
CA ASN A 235 -13.53 -19.83 61.40
C ASN A 235 -12.98 -20.87 60.36
N SER A 236 -12.03 -21.78 60.69
CA SER A 236 -11.09 -21.90 61.85
C SER A 236 -10.04 -23.06 61.72
N GLY A 237 -8.83 -22.90 62.31
CA GLY A 237 -7.81 -23.95 62.56
C GLY A 237 -6.86 -24.25 61.38
N GLY A 238 -5.63 -24.76 61.49
CA GLY A 238 -4.66 -25.18 62.56
C GLY A 238 -3.42 -25.77 61.81
N ASP A 239 -2.16 -25.85 62.28
CA ASP A 239 -1.60 -26.01 63.63
C ASP A 239 -0.08 -25.66 63.68
N LEU A 240 0.46 -25.52 64.90
CA LEU A 240 1.84 -25.66 65.42
C LEU A 240 3.15 -25.67 64.55
N ALA A 241 4.18 -25.01 65.14
CA ALA A 241 5.62 -25.38 65.23
C ALA A 241 6.72 -24.63 64.42
N VAL A 242 7.80 -24.34 65.16
CA VAL A 242 9.12 -23.72 64.82
C VAL A 242 10.20 -24.60 65.50
N PRO A 243 11.54 -24.36 65.45
CA PRO A 243 12.38 -23.52 64.58
C PRO A 243 13.62 -24.32 64.05
N LEU A 244 14.76 -23.61 63.86
CA LEU A 244 16.19 -24.04 63.77
C LEU A 244 16.83 -23.86 62.38
N SER A 245 18.10 -23.49 62.21
CA SER A 245 19.06 -22.62 62.96
C SER A 245 20.40 -22.61 62.20
N SER A 246 21.22 -21.54 62.33
CA SER A 246 22.71 -21.53 62.41
C SER A 246 23.61 -22.50 61.58
N SER A 247 24.82 -22.17 61.12
CA SER A 247 25.62 -20.93 60.96
C SER A 247 27.07 -21.33 60.62
N LEU A 248 27.83 -20.46 59.95
CA LEU A 248 29.31 -20.36 60.01
C LEU A 248 30.19 -21.48 59.40
N GLN A 249 31.47 -21.10 59.26
CA GLN A 249 32.69 -21.85 58.90
C GLN A 249 32.79 -22.32 57.43
N ASP A 250 33.80 -21.95 56.62
CA ASP A 250 35.26 -21.71 56.77
C ASP A 250 36.13 -22.95 56.51
N THR A 251 37.18 -22.74 55.71
CA THR A 251 38.41 -23.56 55.59
C THR A 251 38.26 -25.03 55.13
N MET A 252 39.27 -25.72 54.59
CA MET A 252 40.41 -25.40 53.71
C MET A 252 40.98 -26.75 53.20
N ASP A 253 41.90 -26.70 52.22
CA ASP A 253 42.97 -27.69 51.94
C ASP A 253 42.80 -29.19 52.32
N SER A 254 42.86 -30.06 51.32
CA SER A 254 44.10 -30.86 51.10
C SER A 254 44.08 -31.53 49.71
N SER A 255 45.06 -31.39 48.82
CA SER A 255 46.53 -31.48 48.88
C SER A 255 47.09 -32.88 48.55
N LYS A 256 47.89 -32.94 47.45
CA LYS A 256 49.05 -33.84 47.21
C LYS A 256 48.70 -35.31 46.82
N THR A 257 49.47 -36.07 46.02
CA THR A 257 50.82 -35.86 45.41
C THR A 257 51.18 -36.87 44.28
N ILE A 258 52.32 -36.64 43.59
CA ILE A 258 53.30 -37.68 43.07
C ILE A 258 52.91 -38.48 41.79
N ASN A 259 53.77 -38.72 40.78
CA ASN A 259 55.16 -38.30 40.49
C ASN A 259 55.64 -38.65 39.04
N ARG A 260 56.53 -37.80 38.45
CA ARG A 260 57.71 -38.16 37.58
C ARG A 260 57.43 -38.83 36.20
N LYS A 261 58.28 -38.74 35.15
CA LYS A 261 59.54 -38.00 34.79
C LYS A 261 59.60 -37.93 33.22
N ARG A 262 60.65 -37.52 32.47
CA ARG A 262 62.09 -37.30 32.72
C ARG A 262 62.62 -35.96 32.16
N LYS A 263 63.19 -35.91 30.95
CA LYS A 263 63.77 -34.73 30.27
C LYS A 263 64.16 -35.04 28.81
N ILE A 264 63.96 -34.07 27.92
CA ILE A 264 64.83 -33.59 26.81
C ILE A 264 64.05 -32.43 26.13
N GLY A 265 64.64 -31.35 25.61
CA GLY A 265 66.06 -30.97 25.53
C GLY A 265 66.24 -29.46 25.20
N ASN A 266 67.27 -29.14 24.42
CA ASN A 266 67.63 -27.80 23.89
C ASN A 266 67.39 -27.80 22.36
N SER A 267 67.32 -26.70 21.58
CA SER A 267 67.38 -25.24 21.81
C SER A 267 66.95 -24.51 20.52
N GLY A 268 66.53 -23.23 20.60
CA GLY A 268 66.32 -22.37 19.42
C GLY A 268 65.47 -21.14 19.76
N SER A 269 65.69 -20.02 19.07
CA SER A 269 65.00 -18.73 19.31
C SER A 269 64.25 -18.23 18.07
N ASP A 270 63.43 -17.20 18.29
CA ASP A 270 62.91 -16.24 17.30
C ASP A 270 61.84 -16.69 16.28
N GLY A 271 60.95 -15.74 15.94
CA GLY A 271 60.17 -15.78 14.70
C GLY A 271 58.65 -16.02 14.84
N ARG A 272 57.85 -15.05 14.38
CA ARG A 272 56.39 -15.18 14.20
C ARG A 272 56.06 -16.18 13.07
N PRO A 273 54.96 -16.94 13.15
CA PRO A 273 54.27 -17.45 11.98
C PRO A 273 53.22 -16.42 11.48
N HIS A 274 53.41 -15.86 10.29
CA HIS A 274 52.31 -15.26 9.52
C HIS A 274 51.61 -16.33 8.67
N VAL A 275 50.36 -16.05 8.28
CA VAL A 275 49.53 -16.89 7.40
C VAL A 275 50.26 -17.27 6.11
N MET A 276 50.18 -18.53 5.69
CA MET A 276 50.66 -19.00 4.39
C MET A 276 49.50 -19.39 3.46
N VAL A 277 49.67 -19.11 2.17
CA VAL A 277 48.76 -19.41 1.05
C VAL A 277 49.59 -20.12 -0.05
N SER A 278 48.98 -21.00 -0.87
CA SER A 278 49.43 -21.56 -2.19
C SER A 278 49.04 -23.05 -2.32
N PRO A 279 49.29 -23.76 -3.45
CA PRO A 279 49.67 -23.38 -4.84
C PRO A 279 48.52 -23.69 -5.86
N PHE A 280 48.60 -23.58 -7.21
CA PHE A 280 49.61 -23.20 -8.23
C PHE A 280 49.07 -21.96 -9.05
N LYS A 281 49.72 -21.27 -10.02
CA LYS A 281 50.80 -21.53 -11.02
C LYS A 281 50.35 -22.39 -12.24
N ASP A 282 50.82 -22.29 -13.49
CA ASP A 282 51.64 -21.37 -14.34
C ASP A 282 51.35 -21.75 -15.84
N THR A 283 51.64 -21.04 -16.96
CA THR A 283 51.80 -19.61 -17.38
C THR A 283 51.86 -19.55 -18.94
N GLN A 284 51.40 -18.45 -19.59
CA GLN A 284 51.78 -18.00 -20.98
C GLN A 284 51.32 -18.87 -22.21
N SER A 285 51.23 -18.41 -23.48
CA SER A 285 51.11 -17.07 -24.12
C SER A 285 50.72 -17.19 -25.64
N HIS A 286 50.62 -16.06 -26.37
CA HIS A 286 50.53 -15.88 -27.85
C HIS A 286 49.21 -16.07 -28.66
N SER A 287 48.66 -14.92 -29.10
CA SER A 287 48.09 -14.55 -30.42
C SER A 287 47.76 -15.60 -31.51
N TYR A 288 46.53 -15.54 -32.07
CA TYR A 288 46.28 -14.96 -33.43
C TYR A 288 44.77 -14.64 -33.66
N LYS A 289 44.41 -14.11 -34.84
CA LYS A 289 43.03 -13.74 -35.26
C LYS A 289 42.31 -14.91 -36.02
N PRO A 290 40.98 -14.84 -36.22
CA PRO A 290 40.14 -16.01 -36.56
C PRO A 290 39.98 -16.26 -38.07
N ASP A 291 39.53 -17.47 -38.44
CA ASP A 291 38.86 -17.70 -39.73
C ASP A 291 37.94 -18.95 -39.72
N SER A 292 37.06 -19.01 -40.73
CA SER A 292 36.23 -20.15 -41.18
C SER A 292 35.01 -20.63 -40.35
N SER A 293 34.02 -21.13 -41.11
CA SER A 293 32.64 -21.50 -40.77
C SER A 293 32.46 -22.92 -40.19
N PRO A 294 31.30 -23.24 -39.55
CA PRO A 294 31.02 -24.58 -39.03
C PRO A 294 30.71 -25.62 -40.13
N THR A 295 31.08 -26.87 -39.89
CA THR A 295 30.70 -28.05 -40.70
C THR A 295 29.70 -28.95 -39.97
N GLU A 296 28.72 -29.50 -40.70
CA GLU A 296 27.77 -30.48 -40.19
C GLU A 296 28.33 -31.91 -40.12
N CYS A 297 27.79 -32.74 -39.22
CA CYS A 297 27.16 -34.05 -39.55
C CYS A 297 26.35 -34.53 -38.32
N LYS A 298 25.09 -35.00 -38.40
CA LYS A 298 24.53 -36.22 -39.07
C LYS A 298 24.99 -37.51 -38.35
N ILE A 299 24.18 -38.57 -38.15
CA ILE A 299 22.84 -39.01 -38.64
C ILE A 299 22.24 -39.96 -37.54
N SER A 300 20.97 -40.41 -37.44
CA SER A 300 19.85 -40.69 -38.37
C SER A 300 18.46 -40.61 -37.66
N ILE A 301 17.35 -40.57 -38.44
CA ILE A 301 16.26 -41.59 -38.52
C ILE A 301 15.22 -41.10 -39.55
N SER A 302 14.67 -42.02 -40.37
CA SER A 302 13.90 -41.75 -41.61
C SER A 302 12.94 -42.94 -41.89
N PRO A 303 12.11 -42.95 -42.97
CA PRO A 303 11.13 -41.94 -43.43
C PRO A 303 9.78 -42.57 -43.90
N LYS A 304 8.81 -41.72 -44.32
CA LYS A 304 7.82 -41.93 -45.42
C LYS A 304 7.00 -40.62 -45.58
N VAL A 305 7.15 -39.76 -46.61
CA VAL A 305 7.04 -39.88 -48.09
C VAL A 305 5.59 -39.70 -48.60
N LYS A 306 5.26 -38.52 -49.15
CA LYS A 306 5.01 -38.28 -50.59
C LYS A 306 4.82 -36.79 -50.94
N ASP A 307 5.05 -36.42 -52.19
CA ASP A 307 5.35 -35.05 -52.67
C ASP A 307 4.50 -34.60 -53.90
N THR A 308 4.52 -33.30 -54.22
CA THR A 308 4.30 -32.62 -55.53
C THR A 308 4.43 -31.09 -55.26
N GLU A 309 5.33 -30.27 -55.85
CA GLU A 309 5.59 -29.86 -57.26
C GLU A 309 4.49 -28.90 -57.82
N GLU A 310 4.76 -27.77 -58.51
CA GLU A 310 6.01 -27.16 -59.02
C GLU A 310 5.91 -25.63 -59.39
N MET A 311 7.05 -25.01 -59.81
CA MET A 311 7.30 -23.78 -60.64
C MET A 311 6.54 -22.43 -60.44
N VAL A 312 7.13 -21.24 -60.16
CA VAL A 312 8.21 -20.42 -60.80
C VAL A 312 7.78 -19.46 -61.97
N GLN A 313 7.78 -18.13 -61.70
CA GLN A 313 7.97 -16.95 -62.60
C GLN A 313 6.94 -16.69 -63.76
N ASP A 314 6.82 -15.53 -64.45
CA ASP A 314 7.62 -14.27 -64.52
C ASP A 314 6.78 -13.00 -64.93
N ARG A 315 7.36 -11.79 -64.80
CA ARG A 315 7.11 -10.48 -65.51
C ARG A 315 5.74 -9.73 -65.55
N ASN A 316 5.68 -8.62 -64.78
CA ASN A 316 5.74 -7.19 -65.20
C ASN A 316 4.83 -6.50 -66.27
N ILE A 317 4.53 -5.21 -65.97
CA ILE A 317 4.48 -3.98 -66.83
C ILE A 317 3.12 -3.33 -67.27
N LEU A 318 2.84 -2.14 -66.69
CA LEU A 318 2.25 -0.87 -67.23
C LEU A 318 0.78 -0.82 -67.79
N ASP A 319 0.00 0.29 -67.69
CA ASP A 319 0.04 1.56 -66.92
C ASP A 319 -1.34 2.30 -66.98
N GLU A 320 -1.49 3.45 -66.29
CA GLU A 320 -2.44 4.57 -66.51
C GLU A 320 -3.96 4.40 -66.22
N LYS A 321 -4.76 5.44 -65.88
CA LYS A 321 -4.61 6.69 -65.05
C LYS A 321 -5.94 7.50 -65.03
N LYS A 322 -6.15 8.31 -63.96
CA LYS A 322 -7.03 9.53 -63.80
C LYS A 322 -8.34 9.42 -62.99
N CYS A 323 -8.85 10.60 -62.58
CA CYS A 323 -9.62 10.85 -61.35
C CYS A 323 -10.72 11.93 -61.50
N ALA A 324 -11.56 12.04 -60.45
CA ALA A 324 -12.21 13.24 -59.88
C ALA A 324 -13.52 13.83 -60.46
N ASP A 325 -14.56 13.84 -59.60
CA ASP A 325 -15.46 14.98 -59.22
C ASP A 325 -16.33 15.74 -60.28
N PRO A 326 -17.28 16.65 -59.91
CA PRO A 326 -17.75 17.11 -58.57
C PRO A 326 -19.29 17.17 -58.30
N ASP A 327 -19.65 17.09 -57.02
CA ASP A 327 -20.49 18.01 -56.17
C ASP A 327 -21.68 18.86 -56.75
N LYS A 328 -22.89 18.79 -56.12
CA LYS A 328 -23.67 19.91 -55.45
C LYS A 328 -25.24 19.91 -55.41
N ASP A 329 -25.75 20.22 -54.19
CA ASP A 329 -26.80 21.18 -53.76
C ASP A 329 -28.37 20.96 -53.75
N VAL A 330 -28.90 20.70 -52.52
CA VAL A 330 -30.01 21.39 -51.75
C VAL A 330 -31.54 21.10 -51.97
N ILE A 331 -32.30 21.26 -50.87
CA ILE A 331 -33.78 21.37 -50.62
C ILE A 331 -34.52 20.04 -50.27
N GLY A 332 -35.25 19.88 -49.13
CA GLY A 332 -35.35 20.68 -47.89
C GLY A 332 -36.65 20.50 -47.05
N ASN A 333 -36.57 20.68 -45.71
CA ASN A 333 -37.67 20.71 -44.68
C ASN A 333 -38.48 19.40 -44.44
N ARG A 334 -39.21 19.10 -43.34
CA ARG A 334 -39.39 19.48 -41.89
C ARG A 334 -40.36 18.42 -41.28
N PHE A 335 -40.66 18.23 -39.98
CA PHE A 335 -40.31 18.75 -38.62
C PHE A 335 -40.62 17.58 -37.61
N GLY A 336 -40.61 17.64 -36.26
CA GLY A 336 -40.36 18.67 -35.24
C GLY A 336 -40.49 18.08 -33.81
N ASP A 337 -40.20 18.86 -32.76
CA ASP A 337 -39.88 18.42 -31.38
C ASP A 337 -41.07 18.06 -30.44
N GLN A 338 -40.72 17.77 -29.17
CA GLN A 338 -41.51 17.74 -27.91
C GLN A 338 -42.06 16.36 -27.45
N VAL A 339 -42.22 15.99 -26.16
CA VAL A 339 -41.80 16.39 -24.78
C VAL A 339 -42.96 16.00 -23.83
N LEU A 340 -42.66 15.60 -22.57
CA LEU A 340 -43.57 15.08 -21.52
C LEU A 340 -44.00 13.60 -21.62
N GLY A 341 -44.23 13.00 -20.44
CA GLY A 341 -45.12 11.83 -20.22
C GLY A 341 -46.35 12.28 -19.40
N PRO A 342 -46.99 11.45 -18.54
CA PRO A 342 -46.73 10.04 -18.23
C PRO A 342 -48.04 9.16 -18.26
N TYR A 343 -48.02 8.00 -17.59
CA TYR A 343 -49.17 7.23 -17.05
C TYR A 343 -50.05 6.32 -17.97
N GLU A 344 -50.60 5.28 -17.30
CA GLU A 344 -51.83 4.48 -17.55
C GLU A 344 -52.08 3.64 -18.84
N SER A 345 -51.71 2.34 -18.72
CA SER A 345 -52.62 1.16 -18.59
C SER A 345 -53.59 0.65 -19.69
N ALA A 346 -53.48 -0.68 -19.91
CA ALA A 346 -54.56 -1.71 -20.01
C ALA A 346 -55.38 -1.92 -21.32
N SER A 347 -55.99 -3.11 -21.42
CA SER A 347 -56.91 -3.65 -22.46
C SER A 347 -56.34 -3.83 -23.89
N ASP A 348 -56.84 -4.68 -24.82
CA ASP A 348 -57.75 -5.86 -24.86
C ASP A 348 -57.60 -6.53 -26.27
N ASP A 349 -58.01 -7.76 -26.61
CA ASP A 349 -58.17 -9.05 -25.90
C ASP A 349 -58.52 -10.17 -26.95
N THR A 350 -58.51 -11.45 -26.53
CA THR A 350 -59.17 -12.65 -27.13
C THR A 350 -58.50 -13.50 -28.23
N LYS A 351 -58.89 -14.80 -28.19
CA LYS A 351 -58.91 -15.86 -29.23
C LYS A 351 -57.61 -16.63 -29.51
N ASP A 352 -57.53 -17.92 -29.17
CA ASP A 352 -58.22 -19.13 -29.72
C ASP A 352 -57.44 -19.71 -30.91
N LEU A 353 -57.26 -21.03 -31.11
CA LEU A 353 -57.70 -22.22 -30.36
C LEU A 353 -56.83 -23.43 -30.81
N ASN A 354 -56.55 -24.40 -29.92
CA ASN A 354 -56.76 -25.85 -30.15
C ASN A 354 -56.20 -26.73 -29.01
N LEU A 355 -56.81 -27.91 -28.83
CA LEU A 355 -56.64 -28.82 -27.69
C LEU A 355 -56.32 -30.26 -28.13
N SER A 356 -55.55 -30.96 -27.29
CA SER A 356 -55.70 -32.39 -26.96
C SER A 356 -54.82 -32.66 -25.71
N GLU A 357 -55.38 -32.70 -24.50
CA GLU A 357 -55.91 -33.90 -23.80
C GLU A 357 -54.79 -34.84 -23.27
N SER A 358 -54.85 -35.40 -22.04
CA SER A 358 -55.97 -35.63 -21.10
C SER A 358 -55.55 -35.77 -19.62
N GLY A 359 -56.52 -35.67 -18.68
CA GLY A 359 -56.41 -35.94 -17.22
C GLY A 359 -56.09 -34.68 -16.38
N THR A 360 -56.96 -34.07 -15.54
CA THR A 360 -57.90 -34.53 -14.49
C THR A 360 -57.19 -35.17 -13.28
N ASP A 361 -57.46 -34.83 -12.00
CA ASP A 361 -58.62 -34.21 -11.31
C ASP A 361 -58.16 -33.02 -10.38
N VAL A 362 -58.92 -31.97 -10.02
CA VAL A 362 -60.22 -31.84 -9.29
C VAL A 362 -60.08 -32.28 -7.80
N ALA A 363 -60.46 -31.52 -6.75
CA ALA A 363 -61.33 -30.33 -6.57
C ALA A 363 -60.78 -29.32 -5.51
N PHE A 364 -61.21 -28.03 -5.42
CA PHE A 364 -62.25 -27.44 -4.52
C PHE A 364 -61.97 -27.63 -2.99
N GLU A 365 -62.25 -26.72 -2.03
CA GLU A 365 -62.96 -25.41 -1.92
C GLU A 365 -62.60 -24.80 -0.50
N ASN A 366 -62.80 -23.54 -0.08
CA ASN A 366 -63.19 -22.25 -0.69
C ASN A 366 -62.91 -21.05 0.28
N ASN A 367 -63.18 -19.83 -0.19
CA ASN A 367 -63.70 -18.63 0.53
C ASN A 367 -62.83 -17.67 1.37
N SER A 368 -63.21 -16.38 1.19
CA SER A 368 -63.15 -15.23 2.10
C SER A 368 -61.81 -14.80 2.70
N SER A 369 -61.21 -13.82 2.03
CA SER A 369 -60.36 -12.79 2.64
C SER A 369 -61.16 -11.82 3.51
N ASP A 370 -60.59 -11.42 4.64
CA ASP A 370 -60.59 -10.04 5.12
C ASP A 370 -59.18 -9.75 5.70
N GLU A 371 -58.80 -8.49 5.81
CA GLU A 371 -57.40 -8.08 6.02
C GLU A 371 -56.95 -8.17 7.49
N ASP A 372 -55.76 -8.73 7.74
CA ASP A 372 -54.99 -8.46 8.98
C ASP A 372 -53.48 -8.68 8.78
N THR A 373 -52.64 -8.04 9.60
CA THR A 373 -51.18 -7.91 9.35
C THR A 373 -50.33 -9.01 9.98
N SER A 374 -49.43 -9.65 9.22
CA SER A 374 -48.34 -10.47 9.80
C SER A 374 -47.12 -10.69 8.88
N ASP A 375 -45.92 -10.54 9.44
CA ASP A 375 -44.68 -11.29 9.13
C ASP A 375 -44.40 -11.73 7.68
N PHE A 376 -43.65 -10.92 6.93
CA PHE A 376 -42.91 -11.41 5.77
C PHE A 376 -41.61 -12.13 6.20
N GLN A 377 -41.76 -13.30 6.84
CA GLN A 377 -40.62 -14.14 7.20
C GLN A 377 -39.90 -14.64 5.94
N LEU A 378 -38.77 -14.01 5.62
CA LEU A 378 -37.80 -14.50 4.63
C LEU A 378 -37.22 -15.83 5.10
N LYS A 379 -37.90 -16.93 4.77
CA LYS A 379 -37.32 -18.27 4.85
C LYS A 379 -36.14 -18.34 3.88
N ALA A 380 -34.93 -18.42 4.44
CA ALA A 380 -33.76 -18.75 3.66
C ALA A 380 -33.90 -20.20 3.16
N ASP A 381 -34.07 -20.38 1.85
CA ASP A 381 -34.02 -21.70 1.22
C ASP A 381 -32.58 -22.22 1.27
N THR A 382 -32.23 -22.86 2.39
CA THR A 382 -30.92 -23.46 2.64
C THR A 382 -30.77 -24.73 1.80
N ASN A 383 -30.51 -24.55 0.50
CA ASN A 383 -30.01 -25.63 -0.35
C ASN A 383 -28.77 -26.24 0.32
N PRO A 384 -28.72 -27.56 0.55
CA PRO A 384 -27.61 -28.18 1.26
C PRO A 384 -26.31 -28.00 0.45
N LEU A 385 -25.21 -27.76 1.16
CA LEU A 385 -23.86 -27.58 0.62
C LEU A 385 -23.37 -28.85 -0.10
N GLN A 386 -23.75 -29.02 -1.36
CA GLN A 386 -23.38 -30.16 -2.21
C GLN A 386 -22.12 -29.85 -3.03
N LEU A 387 -21.15 -30.76 -2.94
CA LEU A 387 -19.92 -30.73 -3.73
C LEU A 387 -20.03 -31.70 -4.93
N ARG A 388 -19.40 -31.35 -6.06
CA ARG A 388 -19.18 -32.26 -7.19
C ARG A 388 -18.31 -33.46 -6.79
N LYS A 389 -18.29 -34.54 -7.57
CA LYS A 389 -17.54 -35.77 -7.19
C LYS A 389 -16.04 -35.51 -7.09
N TYR A 390 -15.47 -34.71 -8.01
CA TYR A 390 -14.08 -34.27 -7.94
C TYR A 390 -13.81 -33.35 -6.73
N GLN A 391 -14.81 -32.59 -6.26
CA GLN A 391 -14.67 -31.71 -5.10
C GLN A 391 -14.71 -32.50 -3.79
N LEU A 392 -15.54 -33.55 -3.70
CA LEU A 392 -15.54 -34.53 -2.61
C LEU A 392 -14.21 -35.31 -2.58
N GLU A 393 -13.71 -35.75 -3.74
CA GLU A 393 -12.39 -36.38 -3.87
C GLU A 393 -11.25 -35.47 -3.36
N LEU A 394 -11.31 -34.16 -3.67
CA LEU A 394 -10.32 -33.22 -3.14
C LEU A 394 -10.41 -33.04 -1.61
N ALA A 395 -11.61 -33.14 -1.03
CA ALA A 395 -11.86 -33.04 0.40
C ALA A 395 -11.45 -34.30 1.20
N GLU A 396 -11.54 -35.48 0.59
CA GLU A 396 -11.45 -36.83 1.19
C GLU A 396 -10.36 -36.93 2.30
N ILE A 397 -9.12 -36.55 1.98
CA ILE A 397 -7.99 -36.68 2.92
C ILE A 397 -8.07 -35.66 4.08
N ALA A 398 -8.55 -34.44 3.81
CA ALA A 398 -8.67 -33.39 4.81
C ALA A 398 -9.82 -33.67 5.80
N LEU A 399 -10.90 -34.31 5.36
CA LEU A 399 -12.01 -34.75 6.21
C LEU A 399 -11.59 -35.84 7.22
N HIS A 400 -10.52 -36.58 6.95
CA HIS A 400 -9.91 -37.53 7.90
C HIS A 400 -8.98 -36.87 8.93
N GLY A 401 -8.89 -35.52 8.97
CA GLY A 401 -8.07 -34.79 9.92
C GLY A 401 -6.57 -34.73 9.57
N GLU A 402 -6.16 -35.23 8.40
CA GLU A 402 -4.76 -35.16 7.97
C GLU A 402 -4.37 -33.80 7.38
N ASN A 403 -3.18 -33.32 7.74
CA ASN A 403 -2.56 -32.16 7.08
C ASN A 403 -2.43 -32.45 5.58
N THR A 404 -2.96 -31.57 4.72
CA THR A 404 -3.16 -31.84 3.29
C THR A 404 -2.91 -30.60 2.43
N ILE A 405 -2.32 -30.78 1.24
CA ILE A 405 -2.33 -29.76 0.18
C ILE A 405 -3.32 -30.19 -0.91
N ILE A 406 -4.30 -29.33 -1.19
CA ILE A 406 -5.22 -29.42 -2.32
C ILE A 406 -4.59 -28.65 -3.49
N CYS A 407 -4.11 -29.38 -4.50
CA CYS A 407 -3.55 -28.83 -5.72
C CYS A 407 -4.51 -29.11 -6.90
N ALA A 408 -5.34 -28.13 -7.22
CA ALA A 408 -6.38 -28.24 -8.25
C ALA A 408 -6.53 -26.91 -9.00
N GLU A 409 -6.86 -26.96 -10.29
CA GLU A 409 -6.77 -25.83 -11.22
C GLU A 409 -7.65 -24.63 -10.80
N THR A 410 -7.30 -23.42 -11.26
CA THR A 410 -8.12 -22.23 -10.99
C THR A 410 -9.50 -22.41 -11.62
N GLY A 411 -10.57 -22.18 -10.84
CA GLY A 411 -11.95 -22.48 -11.24
C GLY A 411 -12.53 -23.79 -10.68
N SER A 412 -11.69 -24.73 -10.21
CA SER A 412 -12.16 -25.98 -9.58
C SER A 412 -12.99 -25.80 -8.28
N GLY A 413 -13.13 -24.57 -7.78
CA GLY A 413 -13.90 -24.29 -6.57
C GLY A 413 -13.19 -24.71 -5.28
N LYS A 414 -11.86 -24.56 -5.19
CA LYS A 414 -11.07 -24.88 -3.98
C LYS A 414 -11.64 -24.27 -2.69
N THR A 415 -12.20 -23.05 -2.75
CA THR A 415 -12.88 -22.42 -1.61
C THR A 415 -14.10 -23.23 -1.15
N TRP A 416 -14.93 -23.74 -2.06
CA TRP A 416 -16.07 -24.60 -1.70
C TRP A 416 -15.62 -25.91 -1.04
N VAL A 417 -14.52 -26.50 -1.51
CA VAL A 417 -13.90 -27.67 -0.87
C VAL A 417 -13.44 -27.34 0.55
N ALA A 418 -12.78 -26.18 0.74
CA ALA A 418 -12.34 -25.72 2.06
C ALA A 418 -13.53 -25.41 3.00
N LEU A 419 -14.60 -24.80 2.49
CA LEU A 419 -15.82 -24.49 3.24
C LEU A 419 -16.51 -25.77 3.74
N TYR A 420 -16.60 -26.79 2.88
CA TYR A 420 -17.11 -28.11 3.27
C TYR A 420 -16.23 -28.78 4.35
N VAL A 421 -14.90 -28.71 4.22
CA VAL A 421 -13.97 -29.21 5.25
C VAL A 421 -14.13 -28.45 6.57
N VAL A 422 -14.27 -27.12 6.55
CA VAL A 422 -14.52 -26.30 7.75
C VAL A 422 -15.81 -26.69 8.43
N LYS A 423 -16.90 -26.85 7.68
CA LYS A 423 -18.20 -27.28 8.20
C LYS A 423 -18.07 -28.62 8.95
N ASN A 424 -17.57 -29.66 8.28
CA ASN A 424 -17.39 -30.99 8.87
C ASN A 424 -16.41 -30.98 10.06
N HIS A 425 -15.37 -30.13 10.01
CA HIS A 425 -14.44 -29.96 11.12
C HIS A 425 -15.10 -29.32 12.33
N LEU A 426 -15.90 -28.27 12.17
CA LEU A 426 -16.62 -27.63 13.28
C LEU A 426 -17.72 -28.54 13.84
N GLU A 427 -18.49 -29.22 12.99
CA GLU A 427 -19.56 -30.16 13.38
C GLU A 427 -19.02 -31.38 14.15
N SER A 428 -17.77 -31.80 13.90
CA SER A 428 -17.10 -32.89 14.62
C SER A 428 -16.45 -32.47 15.96
N ALA A 429 -16.98 -31.45 16.63
CA ALA A 429 -16.56 -31.00 17.95
C ALA A 429 -17.25 -31.81 19.08
N SER A 430 -16.64 -32.91 19.50
CA SER A 430 -17.18 -33.77 20.58
C SER A 430 -16.97 -33.22 21.99
N SER A 431 -16.04 -32.29 22.20
CA SER A 431 -15.96 -31.43 23.41
C SER A 431 -15.11 -30.18 23.14
N GLY A 432 -15.59 -29.00 23.59
CA GLY A 432 -14.93 -27.70 23.44
C GLY A 432 -15.19 -26.99 22.10
N LYS A 433 -15.11 -25.64 22.10
CA LYS A 433 -15.24 -24.82 20.88
C LYS A 433 -13.99 -25.01 19.98
N LYS A 434 -14.12 -25.79 18.89
CA LYS A 434 -13.14 -25.79 17.80
C LYS A 434 -13.04 -24.40 17.16
N LYS A 435 -11.86 -24.06 16.64
CA LYS A 435 -11.54 -22.78 16.01
C LYS A 435 -10.80 -22.95 14.70
N VAL A 436 -11.14 -22.13 13.73
CA VAL A 436 -10.57 -22.12 12.38
C VAL A 436 -9.95 -20.76 12.11
N VAL A 437 -8.81 -20.74 11.42
CA VAL A 437 -8.27 -19.52 10.81
C VAL A 437 -8.06 -19.73 9.31
N PHE A 438 -8.80 -18.98 8.51
CA PHE A 438 -8.62 -18.86 7.07
C PHE A 438 -7.67 -17.70 6.79
N MET A 439 -6.66 -17.94 5.95
CA MET A 439 -5.67 -16.94 5.57
C MET A 439 -5.55 -16.80 4.06
N ALA A 440 -5.46 -15.55 3.61
CA ALA A 440 -5.10 -15.18 2.26
C ALA A 440 -4.16 -13.96 2.29
N ARG A 441 -3.42 -13.71 1.21
CA ARG A 441 -2.34 -12.70 1.18
C ARG A 441 -2.81 -11.25 1.01
N THR A 442 -4.09 -11.03 0.73
CA THR A 442 -4.66 -9.73 0.36
C THR A 442 -6.02 -9.50 1.02
N ILE A 443 -6.31 -8.24 1.38
CA ILE A 443 -7.54 -7.85 2.09
C ILE A 443 -8.82 -8.06 1.26
N PRO A 444 -8.88 -7.80 -0.06
CA PRO A 444 -10.12 -8.01 -0.83
C PRO A 444 -10.48 -9.49 -0.93
N LEU A 445 -9.48 -10.35 -1.19
CA LEU A 445 -9.67 -11.79 -1.30
C LEU A 445 -10.15 -12.40 0.02
N ILE A 446 -9.53 -12.05 1.16
CA ILE A 446 -9.93 -12.58 2.48
C ILE A 446 -11.30 -12.06 2.92
N THR A 447 -11.67 -10.82 2.55
CA THR A 447 -13.01 -10.26 2.78
C THR A 447 -14.07 -11.04 1.99
N GLN A 448 -13.82 -11.34 0.71
CA GLN A 448 -14.70 -12.18 -0.09
C GLN A 448 -14.83 -13.61 0.46
N GLN A 449 -13.73 -14.18 0.99
CA GLN A 449 -13.83 -15.51 1.62
C GLN A 449 -14.68 -15.43 2.91
N GLN A 450 -14.59 -14.35 3.69
CA GLN A 450 -15.45 -14.14 4.86
C GLN A 450 -16.93 -14.08 4.46
N GLN A 451 -17.28 -13.26 3.45
CA GLN A 451 -18.66 -13.09 2.98
C GLN A 451 -19.28 -14.44 2.59
N LEU A 452 -18.61 -15.21 1.71
CA LEU A 452 -19.08 -16.53 1.31
C LEU A 452 -19.26 -17.50 2.49
N PHE A 453 -18.34 -17.49 3.46
CA PHE A 453 -18.48 -18.35 4.64
C PHE A 453 -19.60 -17.87 5.57
N GLN A 454 -19.83 -16.56 5.71
CA GLN A 454 -20.91 -16.00 6.51
C GLN A 454 -22.29 -16.32 5.91
N GLU A 455 -22.41 -16.29 4.59
CA GLU A 455 -23.62 -16.69 3.85
C GLU A 455 -23.91 -18.19 3.97
N GLN A 456 -22.88 -19.04 3.82
CA GLN A 456 -23.04 -20.50 3.74
C GLN A 456 -23.00 -21.20 5.11
N LEU A 457 -22.47 -20.55 6.16
CA LEU A 457 -22.33 -21.06 7.53
C LEU A 457 -22.86 -20.06 8.58
N PRO A 458 -24.11 -19.56 8.47
CA PRO A 458 -24.66 -18.49 9.32
C PRO A 458 -24.76 -18.86 10.81
N ASN A 459 -24.68 -20.15 11.15
CA ASN A 459 -24.67 -20.64 12.54
C ASN A 459 -23.31 -20.50 13.25
N TYR A 460 -22.26 -20.02 12.56
CA TYR A 460 -20.91 -19.88 13.11
C TYR A 460 -20.43 -18.43 13.05
N THR A 461 -19.80 -17.96 14.12
CA THR A 461 -19.35 -16.56 14.19
C THR A 461 -18.06 -16.37 13.40
N THR A 462 -18.12 -15.54 12.35
CA THR A 462 -16.95 -15.13 11.57
C THR A 462 -16.43 -13.76 12.03
N LYS A 463 -15.11 -13.55 11.97
CA LYS A 463 -14.48 -12.23 12.13
C LYS A 463 -13.35 -12.04 11.13
N LEU A 464 -13.47 -11.00 10.29
CA LEU A 464 -12.36 -10.45 9.52
C LEU A 464 -11.46 -9.60 10.41
N LEU A 465 -10.14 -9.84 10.32
CA LEU A 465 -9.11 -8.98 10.87
C LEU A 465 -8.20 -8.47 9.76
N THR A 466 -8.20 -7.15 9.61
CA THR A 466 -7.22 -6.39 8.84
C THR A 466 -6.20 -5.77 9.80
N GLY A 467 -5.10 -5.21 9.27
CA GLY A 467 -4.16 -4.43 10.07
C GLY A 467 -4.72 -3.08 10.55
N GLU A 468 -5.99 -2.78 10.26
CA GLU A 468 -6.70 -1.58 10.71
C GLU A 468 -7.67 -1.95 11.84
N SER A 469 -8.44 -3.03 11.68
CA SER A 469 -9.33 -3.52 12.74
C SER A 469 -8.56 -4.06 13.95
N GLU A 470 -7.38 -4.68 13.77
CA GLU A 470 -6.54 -5.17 14.87
C GLU A 470 -6.13 -4.06 15.87
N LEU A 471 -6.07 -2.80 15.42
CA LEU A 471 -5.79 -1.64 16.28
C LEU A 471 -6.97 -1.26 17.18
N SER A 472 -8.20 -1.60 16.78
CA SER A 472 -9.42 -1.37 17.57
C SER A 472 -9.81 -2.57 18.43
N MET A 473 -9.57 -3.80 17.94
CA MET A 473 -9.92 -5.05 18.61
C MET A 473 -8.83 -6.09 18.34
N ALA A 474 -8.01 -6.36 19.36
CA ALA A 474 -6.92 -7.32 19.24
C ALA A 474 -7.43 -8.77 19.13
N LEU A 475 -6.77 -9.59 18.30
CA LEU A 475 -7.16 -10.99 18.00
C LEU A 475 -7.48 -11.82 19.26
N HIS A 476 -6.68 -11.69 20.32
CA HIS A 476 -6.85 -12.46 21.55
C HIS A 476 -8.17 -12.16 22.29
N MET A 477 -8.68 -10.92 22.22
CA MET A 477 -9.96 -10.55 22.82
C MET A 477 -11.16 -11.14 22.07
N LEU A 478 -10.98 -11.50 20.79
CA LEU A 478 -12.04 -12.08 19.96
C LEU A 478 -12.07 -13.61 20.02
N LEU A 479 -11.09 -14.27 20.67
CA LEU A 479 -11.03 -15.72 20.80
C LEU A 479 -12.25 -16.34 21.52
N PRO A 480 -12.83 -15.80 22.60
CA PRO A 480 -13.96 -16.45 23.27
C PRO A 480 -15.19 -16.66 22.37
N ASP A 481 -15.45 -15.68 21.50
CA ASP A 481 -16.76 -15.49 20.85
C ASP A 481 -16.76 -15.70 19.34
N CYS A 482 -15.61 -16.01 18.74
CA CYS A 482 -15.47 -16.28 17.30
C CYS A 482 -14.98 -17.71 17.02
N ASP A 483 -15.55 -18.30 15.97
CA ASP A 483 -15.31 -19.68 15.52
C ASP A 483 -14.40 -19.72 14.28
N ILE A 484 -14.57 -18.75 13.36
CA ILE A 484 -13.84 -18.69 12.08
C ILE A 484 -13.20 -17.30 11.89
N PHE A 485 -11.87 -17.24 12.00
CA PHE A 485 -11.09 -16.04 11.80
C PHE A 485 -10.63 -15.90 10.34
N PHE A 486 -10.78 -14.72 9.77
CA PHE A 486 -10.37 -14.38 8.41
C PHE A 486 -9.29 -13.30 8.49
N LEU A 487 -8.02 -13.63 8.20
CA LEU A 487 -6.91 -12.69 8.40
C LEU A 487 -5.79 -12.80 7.38
N THR A 488 -5.00 -11.74 7.24
CA THR A 488 -3.72 -11.82 6.50
C THR A 488 -2.66 -12.49 7.39
N PRO A 489 -1.80 -13.37 6.85
CA PRO A 489 -0.90 -14.21 7.68
C PRO A 489 0.07 -13.42 8.55
N GLN A 490 0.36 -12.15 8.21
CA GLN A 490 1.23 -11.31 9.03
C GLN A 490 0.61 -10.93 10.38
N ILE A 491 -0.73 -10.86 10.49
CA ILE A 491 -1.46 -10.59 11.75
C ILE A 491 -1.20 -11.71 12.76
N LEU A 492 -1.36 -12.97 12.32
CA LEU A 492 -1.11 -14.13 13.18
C LEU A 492 0.39 -14.27 13.53
N VAL A 493 1.30 -13.98 12.59
CA VAL A 493 2.75 -13.91 12.89
C VAL A 493 3.04 -12.84 13.96
N ASN A 494 2.45 -11.64 13.85
CA ASN A 494 2.64 -10.56 14.83
C ASN A 494 2.14 -10.95 16.23
N ASN A 495 0.98 -11.62 16.33
CA ASN A 495 0.43 -12.07 17.62
C ASN A 495 1.27 -13.21 18.23
N LEU A 496 1.79 -14.11 17.41
CA LEU A 496 2.74 -15.16 17.82
C LEU A 496 4.17 -14.64 18.10
N ASP A 497 4.52 -13.43 17.63
CA ASP A 497 5.75 -12.72 18.01
C ASP A 497 5.55 -11.98 19.35
N LYS A 498 4.37 -11.37 19.57
CA LYS A 498 3.96 -10.71 20.82
C LYS A 498 3.57 -11.67 21.97
N GLN A 499 3.41 -12.97 21.69
CA GLN A 499 2.90 -13.99 22.62
C GLN A 499 1.47 -13.72 23.15
N THR A 500 0.68 -12.92 22.42
CA THR A 500 -0.74 -12.65 22.77
C THR A 500 -1.69 -13.79 22.39
N VAL A 501 -1.25 -14.70 21.52
CA VAL A 501 -2.04 -15.83 20.98
C VAL A 501 -1.10 -17.02 20.79
N SER A 502 -1.61 -18.24 20.97
CA SER A 502 -0.92 -19.52 20.75
C SER A 502 -1.38 -20.18 19.44
N LEU A 503 -0.55 -21.05 18.87
CA LEU A 503 -1.00 -21.93 17.77
C LEU A 503 -2.08 -22.92 18.24
N SER A 504 -2.04 -23.33 19.51
CA SER A 504 -2.99 -24.27 20.11
C SER A 504 -4.37 -23.68 20.37
N ASP A 505 -4.55 -22.37 20.19
CA ASP A 505 -5.87 -21.71 20.24
C ASP A 505 -6.70 -22.01 18.98
N PHE A 506 -6.05 -22.52 17.91
CA PHE A 506 -6.68 -22.93 16.66
C PHE A 506 -6.64 -24.45 16.51
N SER A 507 -7.64 -24.98 15.80
CA SER A 507 -7.78 -26.41 15.50
C SER A 507 -7.64 -26.75 14.01
N LEU A 508 -7.79 -25.76 13.13
CA LEU A 508 -7.57 -25.86 11.67
C LEU A 508 -7.05 -24.52 11.14
N MET A 509 -5.97 -24.57 10.35
CA MET A 509 -5.39 -23.43 9.64
C MET A 509 -5.51 -23.67 8.12
N ILE A 510 -6.12 -22.73 7.42
CA ILE A 510 -6.28 -22.78 5.95
C ILE A 510 -5.40 -21.70 5.34
N LEU A 511 -4.49 -22.11 4.45
CA LEU A 511 -3.56 -21.22 3.75
C LEU A 511 -3.94 -21.20 2.27
N ASP A 512 -4.56 -20.12 1.80
CA ASP A 512 -4.88 -19.96 0.38
C ASP A 512 -3.67 -19.45 -0.43
N GLU A 513 -3.53 -19.97 -1.65
CA GLU A 513 -2.30 -20.00 -2.45
C GLU A 513 -1.08 -20.42 -1.60
N CYS A 514 -1.18 -21.60 -0.97
CA CYS A 514 -0.21 -22.15 -0.03
C CYS A 514 1.21 -22.34 -0.59
N HIS A 515 1.40 -22.26 -1.91
CA HIS A 515 2.70 -22.36 -2.57
C HIS A 515 3.66 -21.20 -2.23
N HIS A 516 3.14 -20.11 -1.66
CA HIS A 516 3.92 -19.02 -1.04
C HIS A 516 4.48 -19.37 0.36
N THR A 517 4.31 -20.61 0.85
CA THR A 517 4.91 -21.10 2.12
C THR A 517 6.39 -21.45 1.93
N ARG A 518 7.19 -20.46 1.54
CA ARG A 518 8.62 -20.59 1.23
C ARG A 518 9.42 -19.35 1.61
N LYS A 519 10.75 -19.49 1.71
CA LYS A 519 11.69 -18.38 2.01
C LYS A 519 11.25 -17.65 3.29
N ASP A 520 11.21 -16.33 3.27
CA ASP A 520 10.90 -15.51 4.45
C ASP A 520 9.55 -14.80 4.31
N GLU A 521 8.69 -15.36 3.46
CA GLU A 521 7.31 -14.91 3.22
C GLU A 521 6.43 -15.28 4.43
N SER A 522 5.38 -14.51 4.73
CA SER A 522 4.69 -14.58 6.03
C SER A 522 4.10 -15.96 6.35
N TYR A 523 3.63 -16.73 5.35
CA TYR A 523 3.24 -18.13 5.54
C TYR A 523 4.40 -19.01 6.01
N ASN A 524 5.61 -18.84 5.48
CA ASN A 524 6.75 -19.64 5.91
C ASN A 524 7.27 -19.21 7.30
N ARG A 525 7.21 -17.92 7.63
CA ARG A 525 7.48 -17.45 9.01
C ARG A 525 6.51 -18.09 10.02
N LEU A 526 5.23 -18.13 9.68
CA LEU A 526 4.18 -18.78 10.48
C LEU A 526 4.43 -20.29 10.60
N MET A 527 4.67 -20.98 9.49
CA MET A 527 4.89 -22.42 9.50
C MET A 527 6.23 -22.83 10.14
N ARG A 528 7.28 -21.99 10.10
CA ARG A 528 8.51 -22.19 10.89
C ARG A 528 8.21 -22.22 12.40
N LYS A 529 7.37 -21.31 12.90
CA LYS A 529 6.92 -21.34 14.32
C LYS A 529 6.16 -22.64 14.63
N TYR A 530 5.26 -23.07 13.76
CA TYR A 530 4.55 -24.35 13.87
C TYR A 530 5.50 -25.55 13.89
N LEU A 531 6.48 -25.60 12.99
CA LEU A 531 7.48 -26.67 12.92
C LEU A 531 8.39 -26.70 14.16
N VAL A 532 8.76 -25.54 14.70
CA VAL A 532 9.47 -25.46 16.00
C VAL A 532 8.60 -25.98 17.14
N ALA A 533 7.34 -25.57 17.22
CA ALA A 533 6.39 -26.05 18.24
C ALA A 533 6.22 -27.57 18.17
N LYS A 534 6.08 -28.14 16.97
CA LYS A 534 5.92 -29.58 16.74
C LYS A 534 7.19 -30.38 17.02
N VAL A 535 8.32 -29.97 16.45
CA VAL A 535 9.54 -30.80 16.37
C VAL A 535 10.52 -30.58 17.53
N LYS A 536 10.46 -29.42 18.22
CA LYS A 536 11.32 -29.11 19.36
C LYS A 536 10.56 -29.04 20.68
N ASN A 537 9.44 -28.32 20.69
CA ASN A 537 8.67 -28.11 21.91
C ASN A 537 7.69 -29.27 22.20
N ASN A 538 7.55 -30.21 21.24
CA ASN A 538 6.69 -31.39 21.32
C ASN A 538 5.21 -31.06 21.62
N VAL A 539 4.72 -29.93 21.12
CA VAL A 539 3.30 -29.53 21.28
C VAL A 539 2.43 -30.52 20.51
N SER A 540 1.60 -31.27 21.24
CA SER A 540 0.65 -32.25 20.66
C SER A 540 -0.56 -31.59 20.02
N ASN A 541 -1.08 -30.54 20.67
CA ASN A 541 -2.33 -29.88 20.30
C ASN A 541 -2.02 -28.74 19.33
N LEU A 542 -1.68 -29.11 18.09
CA LEU A 542 -1.49 -28.18 16.98
C LEU A 542 -2.63 -28.31 15.97
N PRO A 543 -3.00 -27.21 15.28
CA PRO A 543 -4.06 -27.23 14.28
C PRO A 543 -3.70 -28.13 13.09
N GLN A 544 -4.75 -28.69 12.48
CA GLN A 544 -4.65 -29.29 11.15
C GLN A 544 -4.27 -28.21 10.13
N ILE A 545 -3.43 -28.56 9.15
CA ILE A 545 -2.98 -27.65 8.08
C ILE A 545 -3.66 -28.04 6.76
N LEU A 546 -4.40 -27.10 6.15
CA LEU A 546 -4.98 -27.23 4.82
C LEU A 546 -4.39 -26.17 3.89
N GLY A 547 -3.53 -26.60 2.96
CA GLY A 547 -3.01 -25.73 1.89
C GLY A 547 -3.89 -25.80 0.65
N LEU A 548 -4.32 -24.66 0.11
CA LEU A 548 -5.02 -24.57 -1.18
C LEU A 548 -4.08 -23.97 -2.22
N THR A 549 -3.99 -24.54 -3.43
CA THR A 549 -3.23 -23.92 -4.52
C THR A 549 -3.70 -24.33 -5.92
N ALA A 550 -3.52 -23.44 -6.90
CA ALA A 550 -3.62 -23.80 -8.32
C ALA A 550 -2.33 -24.47 -8.86
N SER A 551 -1.17 -24.16 -8.26
CA SER A 551 0.14 -24.63 -8.72
C SER A 551 1.11 -24.80 -7.55
N MET A 552 1.93 -25.84 -7.56
CA MET A 552 3.10 -25.88 -6.67
C MET A 552 4.28 -25.09 -7.26
N GLY A 553 4.33 -24.97 -8.59
CA GLY A 553 5.47 -24.46 -9.35
C GLY A 553 6.69 -25.40 -9.30
N VAL A 554 7.81 -24.94 -9.86
CA VAL A 554 9.14 -25.61 -9.78
C VAL A 554 10.29 -24.63 -9.49
N GLY A 555 10.02 -23.32 -9.45
CA GLY A 555 10.97 -22.31 -9.01
C GLY A 555 12.20 -22.17 -9.92
N LYS A 556 13.34 -22.70 -9.49
CA LYS A 556 14.63 -22.65 -10.21
C LYS A 556 15.12 -24.03 -10.69
N SER A 557 14.31 -25.08 -10.51
CA SER A 557 14.60 -26.45 -10.92
C SER A 557 14.92 -26.57 -12.41
N LYS A 558 15.90 -27.43 -12.74
CA LYS A 558 16.36 -27.69 -14.12
C LYS A 558 16.00 -29.10 -14.61
N SER A 559 15.71 -30.01 -13.67
CA SER A 559 15.31 -31.39 -13.90
C SER A 559 14.07 -31.75 -13.09
N ASP A 560 13.41 -32.84 -13.49
CA ASP A 560 12.24 -33.39 -12.77
C ASP A 560 12.57 -33.78 -11.32
N ASN A 561 13.81 -34.20 -11.03
CA ASN A 561 14.27 -34.49 -9.67
C ASN A 561 14.37 -33.21 -8.83
N ASP A 562 14.93 -32.13 -9.39
CA ASP A 562 14.95 -30.82 -8.71
C ASP A 562 13.52 -30.33 -8.45
N ALA A 563 12.58 -30.59 -9.37
CA ALA A 563 11.17 -30.22 -9.21
C ALA A 563 10.46 -31.07 -8.15
N LEU A 564 10.76 -32.37 -8.08
CA LEU A 564 10.27 -33.27 -7.03
C LEU A 564 10.73 -32.80 -5.65
N ASP A 565 12.03 -32.57 -5.47
CA ASP A 565 12.55 -32.12 -4.17
C ASP A 565 12.12 -30.68 -3.82
N TYR A 566 11.90 -29.83 -4.82
CA TYR A 566 11.23 -28.53 -4.64
C TYR A 566 9.80 -28.70 -4.11
N ILE A 567 8.97 -29.58 -4.70
CA ILE A 567 7.59 -29.83 -4.24
C ILE A 567 7.60 -30.43 -2.83
N VAL A 568 8.46 -31.41 -2.56
CA VAL A 568 8.61 -32.02 -1.23
C VAL A 568 9.08 -31.01 -0.18
N SER A 569 9.86 -29.98 -0.56
CA SER A 569 10.19 -28.89 0.37
C SER A 569 8.97 -28.04 0.77
N ILE A 570 8.02 -27.80 -0.13
CA ILE A 570 6.75 -27.10 0.19
C ILE A 570 5.89 -27.97 1.09
N MET A 571 5.78 -29.27 0.78
CA MET A 571 5.06 -30.24 1.62
C MET A 571 5.66 -30.34 3.04
N ALA A 572 7.00 -30.26 3.15
CA ALA A 572 7.70 -30.25 4.42
C ALA A 572 7.43 -28.98 5.25
N ASN A 573 7.43 -27.81 4.60
CA ASN A 573 7.09 -26.54 5.23
C ASN A 573 5.63 -26.53 5.73
N LEU A 574 4.70 -27.08 4.95
CA LEU A 574 3.29 -27.24 5.32
C LEU A 574 2.99 -28.48 6.19
N ASP A 575 4.02 -29.17 6.68
CA ASP A 575 3.92 -30.33 7.56
C ASP A 575 2.94 -31.42 7.09
N THR A 576 3.02 -31.76 5.80
CA THR A 576 2.17 -32.78 5.18
C THR A 576 2.96 -33.78 4.35
N SER A 577 2.51 -35.04 4.36
CA SER A 577 2.89 -36.06 3.38
C SER A 577 1.76 -36.44 2.42
N LYS A 578 0.67 -35.64 2.39
CA LYS A 578 -0.54 -35.87 1.62
C LYS A 578 -0.79 -34.74 0.62
N LEU A 579 -0.91 -35.13 -0.64
CA LEU A 579 -1.17 -34.28 -1.78
C LEU A 579 -2.50 -34.73 -2.41
N SER A 580 -3.50 -33.87 -2.36
CA SER A 580 -4.83 -34.09 -2.93
C SER A 580 -4.93 -33.43 -4.29
N THR A 581 -5.31 -34.21 -5.30
CA THR A 581 -5.49 -33.81 -6.71
C THR A 581 -6.59 -34.65 -7.33
N VAL A 582 -7.32 -34.15 -8.33
CA VAL A 582 -8.34 -34.95 -9.02
C VAL A 582 -7.70 -36.09 -9.82
N GLU A 583 -8.05 -37.33 -9.47
CA GLU A 583 -7.58 -38.57 -10.10
C GLU A 583 -8.71 -39.41 -10.67
N LYS A 584 -9.73 -39.69 -9.86
CA LYS A 584 -10.90 -40.51 -10.14
C LYS A 584 -11.86 -39.77 -11.07
N ASN A 585 -12.11 -38.48 -10.82
CA ASN A 585 -13.15 -37.68 -11.48
C ASN A 585 -12.61 -36.68 -12.52
N LYS A 586 -11.55 -37.04 -13.27
CA LYS A 586 -10.89 -36.13 -14.23
C LYS A 586 -11.80 -35.67 -15.38
N GLU A 587 -12.74 -36.50 -15.82
CA GLU A 587 -13.63 -36.14 -16.93
C GLU A 587 -14.70 -35.12 -16.48
N GLU A 588 -15.30 -35.31 -15.29
CA GLU A 588 -16.18 -34.30 -14.64
C GLU A 588 -15.45 -32.96 -14.49
N LEU A 589 -14.16 -32.95 -14.11
CA LEU A 589 -13.38 -31.71 -14.02
C LEU A 589 -13.25 -30.99 -15.38
N LYS A 590 -13.06 -31.71 -16.49
CA LYS A 590 -12.95 -31.12 -17.85
C LYS A 590 -14.28 -30.54 -18.34
N GLU A 591 -15.41 -31.12 -17.92
CA GLU A 591 -16.74 -30.59 -18.24
C GLU A 591 -16.96 -29.21 -17.60
N PHE A 592 -16.37 -28.95 -16.42
CA PHE A 592 -16.44 -27.66 -15.72
C PHE A 592 -15.26 -26.71 -15.97
N ILE A 593 -14.14 -27.16 -16.53
CA ILE A 593 -12.95 -26.33 -16.82
C ILE A 593 -12.50 -26.52 -18.27
N SER A 594 -12.83 -25.54 -19.13
CA SER A 594 -12.25 -25.44 -20.47
C SER A 594 -10.82 -24.90 -20.40
N ILE A 595 -9.87 -25.62 -21.01
CA ILE A 595 -8.52 -25.11 -21.26
C ILE A 595 -8.58 -24.20 -22.51
N PRO A 596 -8.20 -22.91 -22.41
CA PRO A 596 -8.24 -21.99 -23.55
C PRO A 596 -7.11 -22.26 -24.55
N GLU A 597 -7.35 -21.97 -25.83
CA GLU A 597 -6.32 -22.02 -26.87
C GLU A 597 -5.27 -20.91 -26.64
N GLU A 598 -3.98 -21.22 -26.84
CA GLU A 598 -2.86 -20.28 -26.60
C GLU A 598 -2.18 -19.87 -27.92
N GLU A 599 -2.37 -18.60 -28.32
CA GLU A 599 -1.74 -17.98 -29.50
C GLU A 599 -0.53 -17.12 -29.09
N THR A 600 0.54 -17.13 -29.89
CA THR A 600 1.75 -16.32 -29.63
C THR A 600 2.10 -15.42 -30.82
N VAL A 601 2.29 -14.13 -30.57
CA VAL A 601 2.50 -13.11 -31.60
C VAL A 601 3.75 -12.29 -31.27
N LYS A 602 4.65 -12.12 -32.24
CA LYS A 602 5.88 -11.33 -32.07
C LYS A 602 5.60 -9.83 -32.27
N LEU A 603 6.09 -8.99 -31.36
CA LEU A 603 6.12 -7.54 -31.55
C LEU A 603 6.90 -7.15 -32.82
N LYS A 604 6.39 -6.16 -33.55
CA LYS A 604 6.96 -5.60 -34.77
C LYS A 604 7.69 -4.29 -34.46
N ASP A 605 8.85 -4.05 -35.07
CA ASP A 605 9.49 -2.72 -35.07
C ASP A 605 8.68 -1.73 -35.94
N ARG A 606 8.78 -0.43 -35.65
CA ARG A 606 8.20 0.61 -36.52
C ARG A 606 9.03 0.73 -37.82
N PRO A 607 8.42 0.80 -39.02
CA PRO A 607 9.16 0.97 -40.28
C PRO A 607 10.05 2.21 -40.35
N THR A 608 9.73 3.28 -39.61
CA THR A 608 10.62 4.43 -39.42
C THR A 608 10.44 4.99 -38.01
N ASP A 609 11.30 4.56 -37.09
CA ASP A 609 11.25 5.03 -35.71
C ASP A 609 12.11 6.30 -35.52
N LEU A 610 11.46 7.46 -35.50
CA LEU A 610 12.11 8.75 -35.18
C LEU A 610 12.37 8.88 -33.66
N CYS A 611 11.46 8.36 -32.83
CA CYS A 611 11.52 8.46 -31.38
C CYS A 611 12.71 7.65 -30.83
N LYS A 612 12.81 6.36 -31.19
CA LYS A 612 13.94 5.46 -30.88
C LYS A 612 15.27 6.09 -31.29
N ARG A 613 15.39 6.58 -32.53
CA ARG A 613 16.61 7.24 -33.01
C ARG A 613 16.97 8.48 -32.20
N ARG A 614 16.01 9.36 -31.89
CA ARG A 614 16.30 10.60 -31.15
C ARG A 614 16.68 10.34 -29.69
N ILE A 615 16.05 9.36 -29.04
CA ILE A 615 16.40 8.93 -27.69
C ILE A 615 17.76 8.24 -27.66
N MET A 616 18.07 7.34 -28.62
CA MET A 616 19.39 6.74 -28.73
C MET A 616 20.49 7.80 -28.94
N GLN A 617 20.25 8.81 -29.78
CA GLN A 617 21.18 9.94 -29.92
C GLN A 617 21.37 10.66 -28.58
N ALA A 618 20.30 10.95 -27.84
CA ALA A 618 20.39 11.59 -26.52
C ALA A 618 21.14 10.74 -25.47
N MET A 619 21.10 9.41 -25.60
CA MET A 619 21.92 8.53 -24.77
C MET A 619 23.41 8.62 -25.14
N CYS A 620 23.75 8.77 -26.42
CA CYS A 620 25.12 9.08 -26.85
C CYS A 620 25.54 10.48 -26.37
N ASP A 621 24.71 11.51 -26.60
CA ASP A 621 24.95 12.90 -26.16
C ASP A 621 25.27 13.02 -24.65
N VAL A 622 24.74 12.10 -23.82
CA VAL A 622 24.99 12.00 -22.38
C VAL A 622 26.15 11.05 -22.04
N GLN A 623 26.40 10.00 -22.84
CA GLN A 623 27.55 9.11 -22.69
C GLN A 623 28.87 9.81 -22.99
N ASP A 624 28.92 10.64 -24.03
CA ASP A 624 30.12 11.40 -24.42
C ASP A 624 30.51 12.37 -23.27
N LYS A 625 29.52 13.09 -22.74
CA LYS A 625 29.69 13.96 -21.55
C LYS A 625 30.11 13.20 -20.30
N LEU A 626 29.62 11.98 -20.12
CA LEU A 626 30.02 11.11 -19.02
C LEU A 626 31.48 10.68 -19.15
N GLU A 627 31.95 10.34 -20.36
CA GLU A 627 33.37 10.06 -20.64
C GLU A 627 34.25 11.29 -20.38
N ASP A 628 33.89 12.46 -20.93
CA ASP A 628 34.61 13.73 -20.75
C ASP A 628 34.85 14.05 -19.26
N LYS A 629 33.82 13.90 -18.41
CA LYS A 629 33.94 14.18 -16.97
C LYS A 629 34.72 13.10 -16.21
N CYS A 630 34.81 11.88 -16.75
CA CYS A 630 35.51 10.77 -16.11
C CYS A 630 36.99 10.66 -16.50
N LEU A 631 37.50 11.42 -17.47
CA LEU A 631 38.87 11.28 -18.03
C LEU A 631 40.01 11.16 -16.99
N PHE A 632 39.84 11.74 -15.80
CA PHE A 632 40.83 11.73 -14.71
C PHE A 632 40.49 10.73 -13.57
N GLU A 633 39.32 10.09 -13.60
CA GLU A 633 38.81 9.15 -12.60
C GLU A 633 39.07 7.70 -13.04
N SER A 634 40.26 7.18 -12.72
CA SER A 634 40.74 5.88 -13.23
C SER A 634 39.85 4.68 -12.86
N SER A 635 39.18 4.71 -11.71
CA SER A 635 38.21 3.68 -11.27
C SER A 635 36.92 3.68 -12.10
N LEU A 636 36.51 4.84 -12.63
CA LEU A 636 35.34 4.95 -13.50
C LEU A 636 35.65 4.65 -14.96
N MET A 637 36.78 5.10 -15.50
CA MET A 637 37.04 5.04 -16.94
C MET A 637 36.95 3.64 -17.55
N GLU A 638 37.50 2.62 -16.88
CA GLU A 638 37.42 1.23 -17.37
C GLU A 638 35.97 0.70 -17.40
N VAL A 639 35.13 1.15 -16.46
CA VAL A 639 33.72 0.77 -16.36
C VAL A 639 32.87 1.54 -17.37
N VAL A 640 33.09 2.84 -17.51
CA VAL A 640 32.37 3.74 -18.42
C VAL A 640 32.65 3.41 -19.89
N THR A 641 33.87 2.99 -20.22
CA THR A 641 34.30 2.69 -21.61
C THR A 641 34.25 1.19 -21.92
N ALA A 642 35.24 0.42 -21.47
CA ALA A 642 35.47 -0.97 -21.89
C ALA A 642 34.35 -1.95 -21.48
N LYS A 643 33.67 -1.69 -20.35
CA LYS A 643 32.57 -2.53 -19.83
C LYS A 643 31.16 -2.06 -20.27
N ARG A 644 31.06 -1.13 -21.23
CA ARG A 644 29.78 -0.58 -21.73
C ARG A 644 28.97 -1.60 -22.55
N PRO A 645 27.71 -1.90 -22.20
CA PRO A 645 26.82 -2.72 -23.01
C PRO A 645 26.42 -2.02 -24.33
N LYS A 646 26.42 -2.75 -25.44
CA LYS A 646 26.05 -2.23 -26.77
C LYS A 646 24.53 -2.08 -26.97
N ASP A 647 23.73 -2.95 -26.35
CA ASP A 647 22.27 -2.87 -26.40
C ASP A 647 21.78 -1.82 -25.39
N LEU A 648 21.50 -0.61 -25.89
CA LEU A 648 20.98 0.52 -25.11
C LEU A 648 19.59 0.24 -24.51
N ASN A 649 18.87 -0.78 -24.97
CA ASN A 649 17.55 -1.18 -24.47
C ASN A 649 17.61 -2.55 -23.76
N SER A 650 18.56 -2.68 -22.82
CA SER A 650 18.82 -3.92 -22.10
C SER A 650 18.90 -3.79 -20.58
N LEU A 651 18.55 -4.87 -19.89
CA LEU A 651 18.79 -5.01 -18.44
C LEU A 651 20.29 -4.91 -18.08
N GLN A 652 21.18 -5.32 -18.99
CA GLN A 652 22.64 -5.17 -18.80
C GLN A 652 23.04 -3.68 -18.76
N TYR A 653 22.44 -2.85 -19.60
CA TYR A 653 22.63 -1.40 -19.59
C TYR A 653 22.16 -0.76 -18.27
N MET A 654 21.02 -1.20 -17.75
CA MET A 654 20.51 -0.78 -16.43
C MET A 654 21.38 -1.27 -15.26
N GLN A 655 21.97 -2.45 -15.37
CA GLN A 655 22.95 -2.94 -14.38
C GLN A 655 24.25 -2.13 -14.43
N TRP A 656 24.74 -1.80 -15.63
CA TRP A 656 25.92 -0.96 -15.86
C TRP A 656 25.77 0.46 -15.30
N THR A 657 24.62 1.13 -15.54
CA THR A 657 24.34 2.46 -14.95
C THR A 657 24.33 2.42 -13.42
N LYS A 658 23.73 1.40 -12.80
CA LYS A 658 23.79 1.19 -11.34
C LYS A 658 25.21 0.93 -10.82
N THR A 659 26.05 0.21 -11.55
CA THR A 659 27.45 -0.01 -11.19
C THR A 659 28.23 1.30 -11.15
N ILE A 660 28.06 2.15 -12.17
CA ILE A 660 28.67 3.49 -12.23
C ILE A 660 28.14 4.39 -11.11
N GLU A 661 26.82 4.39 -10.84
CA GLU A 661 26.23 5.17 -9.73
C GLU A 661 26.87 4.80 -8.38
N LYS A 662 27.10 3.50 -8.13
CA LYS A 662 27.75 3.02 -6.91
C LYS A 662 29.19 3.52 -6.80
N ILE A 663 30.02 3.31 -7.82
CA ILE A 663 31.44 3.73 -7.83
C ILE A 663 31.54 5.25 -7.66
N ALA A 664 30.71 6.03 -8.37
CA ALA A 664 30.66 7.48 -8.22
C ALA A 664 30.27 7.91 -6.80
N ALA A 665 29.38 7.16 -6.12
CA ALA A 665 28.99 7.42 -4.74
C ALA A 665 30.10 7.05 -3.73
N SER A 666 30.75 5.88 -3.86
CA SER A 666 31.72 5.38 -2.87
C SER A 666 33.18 5.78 -3.09
N GLU A 667 33.65 5.84 -4.34
CA GLU A 667 35.09 5.88 -4.66
C GLU A 667 35.58 7.23 -5.21
N VAL A 668 34.75 7.94 -5.99
CA VAL A 668 35.13 9.27 -6.53
C VAL A 668 35.17 10.31 -5.41
N GLU A 669 36.34 10.85 -5.07
CA GLU A 669 36.44 11.85 -3.99
C GLU A 669 35.79 13.19 -4.37
N ASN A 670 35.87 13.59 -5.64
CA ASN A 670 35.35 14.87 -6.12
C ASN A 670 33.81 14.94 -6.04
N SER A 671 33.30 15.82 -5.17
CA SER A 671 31.87 16.08 -4.92
C SER A 671 31.10 16.47 -6.18
N GLU A 672 31.73 17.18 -7.13
CA GLU A 672 31.10 17.71 -8.34
C GLU A 672 31.15 16.70 -9.49
N THR A 673 32.29 16.03 -9.70
CA THR A 673 32.40 14.90 -10.64
C THR A 673 31.40 13.81 -10.27
N SER A 674 31.38 13.38 -9.00
CA SER A 674 30.42 12.40 -8.49
C SER A 674 28.96 12.83 -8.72
N ARG A 675 28.62 14.09 -8.41
CA ARG A 675 27.29 14.65 -8.64
C ARG A 675 26.87 14.62 -10.10
N PHE A 676 27.79 14.94 -11.00
CA PHE A 676 27.53 14.93 -12.43
C PHE A 676 27.35 13.51 -12.96
N VAL A 677 28.27 12.60 -12.63
CA VAL A 677 28.20 11.18 -13.02
C VAL A 677 26.87 10.54 -12.57
N ILE A 678 26.46 10.78 -11.32
CA ILE A 678 25.17 10.32 -10.76
C ILE A 678 23.97 10.92 -11.53
N SER A 679 24.11 12.14 -12.06
CA SER A 679 23.07 12.77 -12.89
C SER A 679 23.03 12.18 -14.31
N CYS A 680 24.18 11.92 -14.95
CA CYS A 680 24.27 11.24 -16.24
C CYS A 680 23.62 9.85 -16.19
N VAL A 681 23.97 9.01 -15.22
CA VAL A 681 23.40 7.65 -15.13
C VAL A 681 21.89 7.67 -14.85
N LYS A 682 21.38 8.66 -14.10
CA LYS A 682 19.93 8.87 -13.94
C LYS A 682 19.25 9.21 -15.28
N TYR A 683 19.85 10.10 -16.08
CA TYR A 683 19.33 10.47 -17.40
C TYR A 683 19.35 9.25 -18.35
N LEU A 684 20.46 8.50 -18.40
CA LEU A 684 20.60 7.29 -19.21
C LEU A 684 19.60 6.19 -18.82
N ALA A 685 19.33 6.02 -17.52
CA ALA A 685 18.33 5.07 -17.03
C ALA A 685 16.90 5.45 -17.44
N ILE A 686 16.55 6.75 -17.42
CA ILE A 686 15.22 7.21 -17.84
C ILE A 686 15.06 7.12 -19.37
N PHE A 687 16.13 7.37 -20.14
CA PHE A 687 16.10 7.16 -21.60
C PHE A 687 16.02 5.67 -21.99
N ASN A 688 16.64 4.76 -21.23
CA ASN A 688 16.45 3.32 -21.40
C ASN A 688 14.99 2.90 -21.19
N GLU A 689 14.35 3.35 -20.10
CA GLU A 689 12.92 3.11 -19.84
C GLU A 689 12.03 3.72 -20.96
N ALA A 690 12.39 4.89 -21.50
CA ALA A 690 11.72 5.50 -22.64
C ALA A 690 11.86 4.70 -23.95
N LEU A 691 12.98 3.99 -24.17
CA LEU A 691 13.15 3.09 -25.33
C LEU A 691 12.27 1.84 -25.22
N GLU A 692 12.11 1.26 -24.02
CA GLU A 692 11.17 0.16 -23.80
C GLU A 692 9.73 0.63 -24.03
N LEU A 693 9.31 1.73 -23.41
CA LEU A 693 7.97 2.31 -23.60
C LEU A 693 7.67 2.65 -25.07
N ASN A 694 8.65 3.18 -25.82
CA ASN A 694 8.47 3.48 -27.25
C ASN A 694 8.19 2.24 -28.12
N SER A 695 8.63 1.04 -27.72
CA SER A 695 8.28 -0.20 -28.42
C SER A 695 6.81 -0.61 -28.20
N LEU A 696 6.22 -0.22 -27.07
CA LEU A 696 4.91 -0.66 -26.58
C LEU A 696 3.78 0.37 -26.75
N LEU A 697 4.09 1.67 -26.78
CA LEU A 697 3.10 2.75 -26.66
C LEU A 697 3.16 3.76 -27.82
N GLY A 698 2.38 4.85 -27.74
CA GLY A 698 2.46 6.00 -28.65
C GLY A 698 3.60 6.95 -28.32
N ILE A 699 4.02 7.78 -29.28
CA ILE A 699 5.06 8.82 -29.07
C ILE A 699 4.58 9.85 -28.03
N SER A 700 3.28 10.14 -28.00
CA SER A 700 2.63 10.99 -26.99
C SER A 700 2.90 10.49 -25.57
N ASP A 701 2.92 9.18 -25.35
CA ASP A 701 3.05 8.57 -24.02
C ASP A 701 4.51 8.55 -23.57
N VAL A 702 5.44 8.36 -24.51
CA VAL A 702 6.88 8.55 -24.28
C VAL A 702 7.19 10.02 -23.95
N PHE A 703 6.55 10.97 -24.65
CA PHE A 703 6.66 12.40 -24.35
C PHE A 703 6.09 12.75 -22.96
N LYS A 704 4.88 12.29 -22.62
CA LYS A 704 4.26 12.46 -21.28
C LYS A 704 5.15 11.85 -20.19
N PHE A 705 5.69 10.66 -20.41
CA PHE A 705 6.60 9.97 -19.50
C PHE A 705 7.86 10.81 -19.22
N LEU A 706 8.55 11.28 -20.27
CA LEU A 706 9.73 12.14 -20.12
C LEU A 706 9.39 13.48 -19.46
N ALA A 707 8.25 14.10 -19.80
CA ALA A 707 7.80 15.34 -19.18
C ALA A 707 7.52 15.16 -17.66
N ASN A 708 6.89 14.06 -17.26
CA ASN A 708 6.57 13.77 -15.87
C ASN A 708 7.80 13.41 -15.04
N ARG A 709 8.72 12.60 -15.57
CA ARG A 709 9.96 12.18 -14.87
C ARG A 709 10.97 13.32 -14.67
N PHE A 710 10.88 14.38 -15.48
CA PHE A 710 11.71 15.59 -15.41
C PHE A 710 10.89 16.88 -15.24
N ASN A 711 9.78 16.77 -14.49
CA ASN A 711 8.86 17.88 -14.25
C ASN A 711 9.60 19.10 -13.63
N PRO A 712 9.37 20.34 -14.13
CA PRO A 712 10.03 21.56 -13.65
C PRO A 712 10.07 21.76 -12.13
N GLU A 713 8.99 21.41 -11.44
CA GLU A 713 8.85 21.56 -9.98
C GLU A 713 9.75 20.56 -9.25
N ASN A 714 9.80 19.33 -9.74
CA ASN A 714 10.49 18.21 -9.13
C ASN A 714 12.01 18.29 -9.29
N GLU A 715 12.51 18.88 -10.38
CA GLU A 715 13.94 18.81 -10.72
C GLU A 715 14.85 19.83 -10.01
N HIS A 716 14.31 20.73 -9.18
CA HIS A 716 15.10 21.74 -8.44
C HIS A 716 16.05 22.57 -9.35
N ARG A 717 15.59 23.01 -10.53
CA ARG A 717 16.43 23.60 -11.59
C ARG A 717 17.31 24.79 -11.16
N SER A 718 16.88 25.58 -10.17
CA SER A 718 17.69 26.66 -9.57
C SER A 718 18.97 26.19 -8.86
N LYS A 719 19.06 24.88 -8.57
CA LYS A 719 20.18 24.23 -7.89
C LYS A 719 21.09 23.45 -8.85
N HIS A 720 20.81 23.44 -10.16
CA HIS A 720 21.61 22.73 -11.16
C HIS A 720 22.98 23.40 -11.37
N THR A 721 24.05 22.58 -11.43
CA THR A 721 25.35 23.01 -11.96
C THR A 721 25.27 23.31 -13.46
N GLU A 722 26.30 23.92 -14.03
CA GLU A 722 26.31 24.22 -15.48
C GLU A 722 26.30 22.94 -16.33
N ASP A 723 27.01 21.90 -15.91
CA ASP A 723 26.94 20.58 -16.55
C ASP A 723 25.52 19.97 -16.45
N GLU A 724 24.84 20.09 -15.29
CA GLU A 724 23.46 19.63 -15.12
C GLU A 724 22.44 20.44 -15.95
N LYS A 725 22.71 21.72 -16.23
CA LYS A 725 21.93 22.51 -17.21
C LYS A 725 22.16 21.98 -18.64
N ALA A 726 23.39 21.58 -18.99
CA ALA A 726 23.69 20.99 -20.29
C ALA A 726 23.00 19.63 -20.51
N LEU A 727 22.91 18.78 -19.47
CA LEU A 727 22.08 17.56 -19.52
C LEU A 727 20.60 17.89 -19.73
N PHE A 728 20.08 18.88 -19.00
CA PHE A 728 18.69 19.30 -19.10
C PHE A 728 18.34 19.84 -20.52
N GLU A 729 19.25 20.57 -21.17
CA GLU A 729 19.04 21.03 -22.55
C GLU A 729 19.03 19.87 -23.58
N ILE A 730 19.78 18.78 -23.37
CA ILE A 730 19.67 17.56 -24.21
C ILE A 730 18.23 17.01 -24.13
N LEU A 731 17.71 16.82 -22.92
CA LEU A 731 16.35 16.35 -22.68
C LEU A 731 15.30 17.28 -23.29
N LYS A 732 15.43 18.59 -23.08
CA LYS A 732 14.51 19.62 -23.61
C LYS A 732 14.49 19.61 -25.14
N ASN A 733 15.62 19.37 -25.79
CA ASN A 733 15.68 19.15 -27.23
C ASN A 733 14.98 17.86 -27.64
N VAL A 734 15.17 16.73 -26.93
CA VAL A 734 14.39 15.49 -27.15
C VAL A 734 12.89 15.77 -27.03
N GLN A 735 12.44 16.44 -25.96
CA GLN A 735 11.01 16.77 -25.76
C GLN A 735 10.47 17.63 -26.90
N LYS A 736 11.22 18.65 -27.35
CA LYS A 736 10.87 19.48 -28.51
C LYS A 736 10.71 18.62 -29.77
N ASP A 737 11.69 17.76 -30.07
CA ASP A 737 11.67 16.90 -31.26
C ASP A 737 10.51 15.90 -31.23
N LEU A 738 10.27 15.24 -30.09
CA LEU A 738 9.12 14.34 -29.92
C LEU A 738 7.78 15.07 -30.06
N SER A 739 7.67 16.33 -29.62
CA SER A 739 6.45 17.14 -29.80
C SER A 739 6.16 17.49 -31.27
N VAL A 740 7.18 17.45 -32.14
CA VAL A 740 7.04 17.60 -33.59
C VAL A 740 6.70 16.25 -34.24
N TYR A 741 7.33 15.15 -33.81
CA TYR A 741 7.04 13.82 -34.35
C TYR A 741 5.61 13.38 -34.02
N ASN A 742 5.10 13.72 -32.83
CA ASN A 742 3.71 13.42 -32.42
C ASN A 742 2.62 14.19 -33.19
N LYS A 743 2.99 15.06 -34.14
CA LYS A 743 2.05 15.78 -35.03
C LYS A 743 1.99 15.20 -36.45
N LYS A 744 2.55 14.00 -36.66
CA LYS A 744 2.50 13.29 -37.94
C LYS A 744 1.66 12.02 -37.78
N ASP A 745 0.57 11.92 -38.54
CA ASP A 745 -0.37 10.79 -38.44
C ASP A 745 0.27 9.42 -38.76
N ASP A 746 1.32 9.40 -39.59
CA ASP A 746 2.02 8.19 -40.07
C ASP A 746 2.73 7.36 -38.97
N GLN A 747 2.57 7.66 -37.68
CA GLN A 747 3.39 7.13 -36.58
C GLN A 747 2.63 6.43 -35.44
N VAL A 748 1.40 5.97 -35.69
CA VAL A 748 0.72 5.01 -34.80
C VAL A 748 1.60 3.74 -34.66
N ASN A 749 1.71 3.22 -33.43
CA ASN A 749 2.52 2.02 -33.19
C ASN A 749 1.81 0.78 -33.77
N PRO A 750 2.43 -0.01 -34.67
CA PRO A 750 1.77 -1.17 -35.27
C PRO A 750 1.38 -2.24 -34.23
N ASN A 751 2.08 -2.29 -33.09
CA ASN A 751 1.74 -3.21 -32.00
C ASN A 751 0.50 -2.77 -31.22
N LEU A 752 0.20 -1.46 -31.18
CA LEU A 752 -1.03 -0.94 -30.61
C LEU A 752 -2.23 -1.17 -31.53
N GLN A 753 -2.07 -0.92 -32.85
CA GLN A 753 -3.10 -1.21 -33.85
C GLN A 753 -3.45 -2.70 -33.88
N MET A 754 -2.43 -3.56 -33.89
CA MET A 754 -2.60 -5.02 -33.84
C MET A 754 -3.40 -5.43 -32.59
N LEU A 755 -3.03 -4.93 -31.41
CA LEU A 755 -3.73 -5.20 -30.16
C LEU A 755 -5.19 -4.69 -30.18
N SER A 756 -5.45 -3.46 -30.63
CA SER A 756 -6.82 -2.93 -30.69
C SER A 756 -7.69 -3.71 -31.66
N ASN A 757 -7.14 -4.15 -32.79
CA ASN A 757 -7.88 -4.95 -33.76
C ASN A 757 -8.14 -6.35 -33.19
N THR A 758 -7.13 -7.05 -32.66
CA THR A 758 -7.31 -8.36 -32.00
C THR A 758 -8.37 -8.32 -30.89
N LEU A 759 -8.46 -7.24 -30.10
CA LEU A 759 -9.51 -7.08 -29.10
C LEU A 759 -10.88 -6.82 -29.73
N ARG A 760 -10.97 -5.94 -30.74
CA ARG A 760 -12.22 -5.66 -31.47
C ARG A 760 -12.77 -6.91 -32.16
N ASP A 761 -11.94 -7.58 -32.95
CA ASP A 761 -12.28 -8.74 -33.78
C ASP A 761 -12.78 -9.93 -32.92
N MET A 762 -12.36 -10.01 -31.65
CA MET A 762 -12.77 -11.06 -30.71
C MET A 762 -13.87 -10.66 -29.73
N LEU A 763 -14.26 -9.37 -29.65
CA LEU A 763 -15.34 -8.88 -28.80
C LEU A 763 -16.59 -8.43 -29.56
N LEU A 764 -16.47 -8.08 -30.85
CA LEU A 764 -17.57 -7.55 -31.69
C LEU A 764 -17.93 -8.42 -32.90
N ALA A 765 -17.33 -9.59 -33.09
CA ALA A 765 -17.74 -10.48 -34.17
C ALA A 765 -19.18 -10.99 -33.95
N GLU A 766 -19.93 -11.19 -35.04
CA GLU A 766 -21.39 -11.40 -35.07
C GLU A 766 -21.93 -12.59 -34.26
N ASN A 767 -21.04 -13.47 -33.76
CA ASN A 767 -21.38 -14.67 -32.99
C ASN A 767 -20.73 -14.67 -31.58
N VAL A 768 -20.34 -13.50 -31.07
CA VAL A 768 -19.72 -13.33 -29.75
C VAL A 768 -20.77 -12.99 -28.68
N ASP A 769 -20.64 -13.60 -27.52
CA ASP A 769 -21.43 -13.33 -26.31
C ASP A 769 -21.31 -11.84 -25.90
N PRO A 770 -22.40 -11.05 -25.77
CA PRO A 770 -22.34 -9.66 -25.29
C PRO A 770 -21.80 -9.50 -23.85
N GLU A 771 -21.88 -10.56 -23.04
CA GLU A 771 -21.17 -10.62 -21.76
C GLU A 771 -19.68 -10.98 -21.91
N SER A 772 -19.10 -10.89 -23.11
CA SER A 772 -17.68 -11.17 -23.30
C SER A 772 -16.81 -10.14 -22.60
N ARG A 773 -15.79 -10.63 -21.88
CA ARG A 773 -14.83 -9.78 -21.15
C ARG A 773 -13.39 -10.14 -21.50
N ALA A 774 -12.52 -9.13 -21.50
CA ALA A 774 -11.10 -9.28 -21.82
C ALA A 774 -10.19 -8.73 -20.71
N LEU A 775 -9.15 -9.49 -20.37
CA LEU A 775 -8.16 -9.14 -19.34
C LEU A 775 -6.76 -9.04 -19.96
N VAL A 776 -6.19 -7.82 -19.97
CA VAL A 776 -4.94 -7.48 -20.69
C VAL A 776 -3.81 -7.24 -19.70
N PHE A 777 -2.91 -8.21 -19.54
CA PHE A 777 -1.78 -8.14 -18.61
C PHE A 777 -0.55 -7.41 -19.19
N VAL A 778 -0.01 -6.48 -18.40
CA VAL A 778 1.24 -5.74 -18.67
C VAL A 778 2.17 -5.72 -17.46
N GLU A 779 3.46 -5.47 -17.67
CA GLU A 779 4.47 -5.52 -16.60
C GLU A 779 4.53 -4.25 -15.73
N ALA A 780 4.40 -3.07 -16.34
CA ALA A 780 4.61 -1.78 -15.67
C ALA A 780 3.32 -0.95 -15.55
N ARG A 781 3.20 -0.18 -14.45
CA ARG A 781 2.05 0.70 -14.16
C ARG A 781 1.90 1.81 -15.20
N VAL A 782 3.02 2.39 -15.66
CA VAL A 782 3.04 3.41 -16.74
C VAL A 782 2.41 2.84 -18.01
N THR A 783 2.81 1.63 -18.42
CA THR A 783 2.24 0.92 -19.57
C THR A 783 0.76 0.62 -19.35
N CYS A 784 0.34 0.18 -18.16
CA CYS A 784 -1.06 -0.09 -17.82
C CYS A 784 -1.95 1.15 -18.02
N ILE A 785 -1.55 2.30 -17.48
CA ILE A 785 -2.31 3.55 -17.56
C ILE A 785 -2.35 4.07 -19.00
N ALA A 786 -1.20 4.13 -19.69
CA ALA A 786 -1.15 4.61 -21.06
C ALA A 786 -1.92 3.70 -22.03
N LEU A 787 -1.86 2.38 -21.83
CA LEU A 787 -2.54 1.40 -22.67
C LEU A 787 -4.04 1.39 -22.45
N ALA A 788 -4.52 1.49 -21.20
CA ALA A 788 -5.96 1.65 -20.92
C ALA A 788 -6.52 2.89 -21.61
N ASN A 789 -5.87 4.05 -21.42
CA ASN A 789 -6.29 5.31 -22.06
C ASN A 789 -6.28 5.24 -23.59
N TYR A 790 -5.29 4.57 -24.19
CA TYR A 790 -5.24 4.37 -25.64
C TYR A 790 -6.39 3.47 -26.12
N LEU A 791 -6.56 2.31 -25.49
CA LEU A 791 -7.59 1.34 -25.89
C LEU A 791 -8.99 1.91 -25.71
N ASP A 792 -9.28 2.63 -24.62
CA ASP A 792 -10.58 3.29 -24.42
C ASP A 792 -10.86 4.32 -25.52
N SER A 793 -9.87 5.14 -25.90
CA SER A 793 -10.03 6.16 -26.97
C SER A 793 -10.28 5.58 -28.38
N VAL A 794 -10.00 4.28 -28.58
CA VAL A 794 -10.09 3.55 -29.85
C VAL A 794 -11.24 2.53 -29.87
N LEU A 795 -11.56 1.92 -28.73
CA LEU A 795 -12.55 0.84 -28.58
C LEU A 795 -13.84 1.32 -27.90
N GLY A 796 -13.79 2.36 -27.04
CA GLY A 796 -14.97 2.94 -26.39
C GLY A 796 -15.94 3.58 -27.38
N ARG A 797 -15.48 3.90 -28.61
CA ARG A 797 -16.34 4.28 -29.75
C ARG A 797 -17.24 3.14 -30.23
N ASP A 798 -16.77 1.92 -30.03
CA ASP A 798 -17.43 0.68 -30.42
C ASP A 798 -18.20 0.08 -29.23
N SER A 799 -18.54 0.91 -28.23
CA SER A 799 -19.12 0.56 -26.92
C SER A 799 -18.26 -0.37 -26.04
N LEU A 800 -16.99 -0.58 -26.37
CA LEU A 800 -16.06 -1.38 -25.57
C LEU A 800 -15.26 -0.49 -24.60
N HIS A 801 -15.85 -0.17 -23.45
CA HIS A 801 -15.18 0.59 -22.38
C HIS A 801 -13.99 -0.17 -21.80
N VAL A 802 -12.90 0.58 -21.51
CA VAL A 802 -11.62 0.02 -21.06
C VAL A 802 -11.11 0.73 -19.81
N HIS A 803 -10.90 -0.03 -18.73
CA HIS A 803 -10.33 0.52 -17.48
C HIS A 803 -9.00 -0.14 -17.09
N LYS A 804 -8.32 0.45 -16.09
CA LYS A 804 -7.03 0.00 -15.55
C LYS A 804 -7.19 -0.73 -14.22
N LEU A 805 -6.35 -1.74 -13.97
CA LEU A 805 -6.16 -2.37 -12.65
C LEU A 805 -4.66 -2.36 -12.28
N THR A 806 -4.33 -1.53 -11.30
CA THR A 806 -2.95 -1.35 -10.82
C THR A 806 -2.83 -1.67 -9.34
N GLY A 807 -1.69 -2.23 -8.93
CA GLY A 807 -1.43 -2.51 -7.52
C GLY A 807 -1.43 -1.27 -6.63
N LYS A 808 -1.60 -1.47 -5.32
CA LYS A 808 -1.64 -0.38 -4.33
C LYS A 808 -0.46 0.59 -4.52
N ALA A 809 -0.73 1.89 -4.50
CA ALA A 809 0.30 2.92 -4.64
C ALA A 809 1.31 2.87 -3.47
N SER A 810 2.53 2.46 -3.78
CA SER A 810 3.64 2.25 -2.84
C SER A 810 4.19 3.56 -2.27
N THR A 811 4.23 4.60 -3.12
CA THR A 811 4.42 6.00 -2.74
C THR A 811 3.13 6.78 -3.04
N LEU A 812 3.25 8.07 -3.38
CA LEU A 812 2.17 8.99 -3.73
C LEU A 812 2.49 9.79 -5.01
N GLU A 813 3.64 9.51 -5.62
CA GLU A 813 3.99 9.84 -7.01
C GLU A 813 3.83 8.59 -7.91
N ASP A 814 3.19 7.56 -7.35
CA ASP A 814 2.93 6.25 -7.93
C ASP A 814 1.43 6.20 -8.22
N ASP A 815 1.06 6.26 -9.50
CA ASP A 815 -0.33 6.27 -10.00
C ASP A 815 -1.04 4.89 -9.88
N GLY A 816 -0.60 4.08 -8.91
CA GLY A 816 -1.31 2.90 -8.45
C GLY A 816 -2.60 3.24 -7.71
N MET A 817 -3.53 2.30 -7.68
CA MET A 817 -4.86 2.53 -7.12
C MET A 817 -4.90 2.43 -5.58
N THR A 818 -5.98 2.94 -4.99
CA THR A 818 -6.40 2.60 -3.62
C THR A 818 -7.12 1.24 -3.58
N GLU A 819 -7.52 0.79 -2.41
CA GLU A 819 -8.29 -0.46 -2.26
C GLU A 819 -9.75 -0.30 -2.68
N ALA A 820 -10.39 0.82 -2.33
CA ALA A 820 -11.73 1.15 -2.79
C ALA A 820 -11.79 1.28 -4.32
N GLU A 821 -10.84 1.99 -4.94
CA GLU A 821 -10.72 2.09 -6.41
C GLU A 821 -10.55 0.72 -7.09
N GLN A 822 -9.86 -0.23 -6.45
CA GLN A 822 -9.74 -1.60 -6.95
C GLN A 822 -11.08 -2.33 -6.89
N THR A 823 -11.77 -2.29 -5.75
CA THR A 823 -13.09 -2.92 -5.56
C THR A 823 -14.13 -2.36 -6.54
N GLU A 824 -14.27 -1.03 -6.62
CA GLU A 824 -15.21 -0.36 -7.56
C GLU A 824 -14.90 -0.75 -9.01
N THR A 825 -13.63 -0.74 -9.42
CA THR A 825 -13.22 -1.12 -10.79
C THR A 825 -13.61 -2.57 -11.10
N LEU A 826 -13.51 -3.47 -10.11
CA LEU A 826 -13.85 -4.88 -10.26
C LEU A 826 -15.37 -5.07 -10.34
N GLU A 827 -16.15 -4.37 -9.53
CA GLU A 827 -17.62 -4.40 -9.55
C GLU A 827 -18.18 -3.88 -10.89
N LYS A 828 -17.59 -2.83 -11.44
CA LYS A 828 -17.88 -2.31 -12.79
C LYS A 828 -17.49 -3.27 -13.91
N PHE A 829 -16.41 -4.03 -13.72
CA PHE A 829 -16.04 -5.12 -14.63
C PHE A 829 -16.93 -6.37 -14.47
N ARG A 830 -17.48 -6.65 -13.26
CA ARG A 830 -18.45 -7.74 -13.02
C ARG A 830 -19.80 -7.44 -13.68
N SER A 831 -20.32 -6.23 -13.46
CA SER A 831 -21.60 -5.76 -14.02
C SER A 831 -21.55 -5.54 -15.54
N GLY A 832 -20.37 -5.24 -16.09
CA GLY A 832 -20.18 -5.05 -17.53
C GLY A 832 -20.07 -3.60 -17.98
N GLU A 833 -20.10 -2.63 -17.06
CA GLU A 833 -19.72 -1.22 -17.35
C GLU A 833 -18.32 -1.16 -17.99
N TYR A 834 -17.41 -2.06 -17.58
CA TYR A 834 -16.12 -2.25 -18.23
C TYR A 834 -16.03 -3.61 -18.93
N THR A 835 -15.86 -3.59 -20.25
CA THR A 835 -15.64 -4.79 -21.10
C THR A 835 -14.19 -5.27 -21.11
N VAL A 836 -13.23 -4.35 -20.99
CA VAL A 836 -11.80 -4.67 -21.04
C VAL A 836 -11.09 -4.10 -19.81
N LEU A 837 -10.27 -4.93 -19.15
CA LEU A 837 -9.48 -4.53 -17.99
C LEU A 837 -7.98 -4.68 -18.30
N VAL A 838 -7.26 -3.58 -18.38
CA VAL A 838 -5.80 -3.58 -18.50
C VAL A 838 -5.20 -3.71 -17.11
N SER A 839 -4.53 -4.82 -16.81
CA SER A 839 -4.05 -5.15 -15.48
C SER A 839 -2.52 -5.25 -15.40
N THR A 840 -1.97 -4.87 -14.25
CA THR A 840 -0.63 -5.31 -13.82
C THR A 840 -0.70 -6.74 -13.25
N SER A 841 0.41 -7.28 -12.71
CA SER A 841 0.40 -8.61 -12.06
C SER A 841 -0.57 -8.77 -10.87
N VAL A 842 -1.17 -7.67 -10.42
CA VAL A 842 -2.18 -7.60 -9.36
C VAL A 842 -3.50 -8.26 -9.74
N GLY A 843 -3.82 -8.36 -11.03
CA GLY A 843 -4.99 -9.12 -11.51
C GLY A 843 -4.75 -10.63 -11.64
N VAL A 844 -3.57 -11.14 -11.28
CA VAL A 844 -3.27 -12.58 -11.33
C VAL A 844 -3.70 -13.25 -10.02
N GLU A 845 -3.11 -12.80 -8.92
CA GLU A 845 -3.25 -13.39 -7.59
C GLU A 845 -3.82 -12.38 -6.59
N GLY A 846 -4.58 -12.85 -5.60
CA GLY A 846 -5.02 -11.99 -4.49
C GLY A 846 -6.14 -11.02 -4.83
N ILE A 847 -6.68 -11.09 -6.05
CA ILE A 847 -7.90 -10.42 -6.47
C ILE A 847 -8.79 -11.45 -7.18
N ASP A 848 -10.08 -11.39 -6.92
CA ASP A 848 -11.08 -12.08 -7.73
C ASP A 848 -11.49 -11.21 -8.93
N ILE A 849 -11.32 -11.78 -10.11
CA ILE A 849 -11.74 -11.23 -11.40
C ILE A 849 -12.64 -12.29 -12.04
N PRO A 850 -13.84 -11.92 -12.52
CA PRO A 850 -14.74 -12.79 -13.27
C PRO A 850 -14.05 -13.57 -14.38
N ASP A 851 -14.63 -14.72 -14.71
CA ASP A 851 -14.15 -15.55 -15.81
C ASP A 851 -14.36 -14.84 -17.15
N CYS A 852 -13.23 -14.54 -17.80
CA CYS A 852 -13.15 -13.84 -19.06
C CYS A 852 -13.20 -14.81 -20.24
N ASN A 853 -13.44 -14.26 -21.43
CA ASN A 853 -13.34 -14.96 -22.70
C ASN A 853 -11.93 -14.80 -23.29
N ILE A 854 -11.28 -13.67 -23.01
CA ILE A 854 -9.96 -13.33 -23.57
C ILE A 854 -8.99 -13.00 -22.43
N VAL A 855 -7.84 -13.67 -22.39
CA VAL A 855 -6.70 -13.27 -21.55
C VAL A 855 -5.49 -12.97 -22.44
N LEU A 856 -5.09 -11.71 -22.50
CA LEU A 856 -3.99 -11.25 -23.34
C LEU A 856 -2.80 -10.83 -22.47
N SER A 857 -1.59 -11.26 -22.82
CA SER A 857 -0.34 -10.78 -22.22
C SER A 857 0.39 -9.88 -23.21
N TYR A 858 0.51 -8.58 -22.90
CA TYR A 858 1.14 -7.57 -23.76
C TYR A 858 2.54 -7.21 -23.25
N ASN A 859 3.55 -7.74 -23.95
CA ASN A 859 4.95 -7.83 -23.55
C ASN A 859 5.16 -8.37 -22.12
N TYR A 860 4.20 -9.14 -21.60
CA TYR A 860 4.21 -9.71 -20.26
C TYR A 860 4.52 -11.20 -20.29
N ALA A 861 5.35 -11.65 -19.35
CA ALA A 861 5.62 -13.07 -19.12
C ALA A 861 6.02 -13.26 -17.65
N GLY A 862 5.15 -13.89 -16.86
CA GLY A 862 5.37 -14.14 -15.43
C GLY A 862 6.34 -15.31 -15.15
N ASN A 863 6.08 -16.07 -14.08
CA ASN A 863 6.65 -17.41 -13.88
C ASN A 863 5.64 -18.49 -14.28
N GLU A 864 5.95 -19.77 -14.05
CA GLU A 864 5.07 -20.90 -14.36
C GLU A 864 3.73 -20.89 -13.61
N ILE A 865 3.72 -20.35 -12.39
CA ILE A 865 2.53 -20.22 -11.54
C ILE A 865 1.63 -19.11 -12.09
N THR A 866 2.22 -17.94 -12.37
CA THR A 866 1.56 -16.81 -13.04
C THR A 866 0.95 -17.23 -14.37
N LYS A 867 1.67 -18.05 -15.17
CA LYS A 867 1.15 -18.55 -16.46
C LYS A 867 -0.13 -19.35 -16.26
N LEU A 868 -0.15 -20.30 -15.32
CA LEU A 868 -1.35 -21.11 -15.03
C LEU A 868 -2.50 -20.27 -14.46
N GLN A 869 -2.23 -19.36 -13.53
CA GLN A 869 -3.25 -18.49 -12.93
C GLN A 869 -3.89 -17.56 -13.96
N MET A 870 -3.10 -16.98 -14.88
CA MET A 870 -3.62 -16.17 -15.99
C MET A 870 -4.43 -17.01 -16.99
N THR A 871 -3.93 -18.19 -17.40
CA THR A 871 -4.71 -19.15 -18.22
C THR A 871 -6.06 -19.44 -17.54
N GLY A 872 -6.03 -19.66 -16.22
CA GLY A 872 -7.19 -19.86 -15.37
C GLY A 872 -8.12 -18.66 -15.18
N ARG A 873 -7.97 -17.56 -15.93
CA ARG A 873 -8.98 -16.49 -16.04
C ARG A 873 -9.76 -16.53 -17.38
N ALA A 874 -9.25 -17.20 -18.41
CA ALA A 874 -9.97 -17.40 -19.68
C ALA A 874 -10.85 -18.67 -19.61
N ARG A 875 -11.90 -18.63 -18.78
CA ARG A 875 -12.74 -19.80 -18.43
C ARG A 875 -14.15 -19.78 -19.02
N LYS A 876 -14.61 -18.70 -19.66
CA LYS A 876 -15.84 -18.76 -20.49
C LYS A 876 -15.61 -19.69 -21.69
N LYS A 877 -16.66 -20.41 -22.12
CA LYS A 877 -16.61 -21.44 -23.17
C LYS A 877 -16.08 -20.85 -24.49
N GLY A 878 -15.10 -21.51 -25.10
CA GLY A 878 -14.39 -20.98 -26.28
C GLY A 878 -13.34 -19.91 -25.96
N GLY A 879 -12.95 -19.78 -24.69
CA GLY A 879 -11.97 -18.80 -24.24
C GLY A 879 -10.61 -18.93 -24.93
N LYS A 880 -9.96 -17.79 -25.13
CA LYS A 880 -8.67 -17.65 -25.82
C LYS A 880 -7.64 -16.96 -24.94
N LYS A 881 -6.39 -17.37 -25.12
CA LYS A 881 -5.22 -16.76 -24.51
C LYS A 881 -4.25 -16.30 -25.57
N ILE A 882 -3.78 -15.06 -25.49
CA ILE A 882 -2.96 -14.42 -26.51
C ILE A 882 -1.71 -13.85 -25.87
N ILE A 883 -0.53 -14.11 -26.43
CA ILE A 883 0.76 -13.65 -25.89
C ILE A 883 1.46 -12.83 -26.96
N ILE A 884 1.31 -11.51 -26.87
CA ILE A 884 2.00 -10.54 -27.73
C ILE A 884 3.30 -10.15 -27.04
N GLY A 885 4.47 -10.39 -27.63
CA GLY A 885 5.73 -10.09 -26.93
C GLY A 885 6.98 -10.00 -27.79
N ASN A 886 8.04 -9.45 -27.20
CA ASN A 886 9.38 -9.58 -27.77
C ASN A 886 9.94 -10.99 -27.54
N GLU A 887 10.99 -11.35 -28.27
CA GLU A 887 11.62 -12.68 -28.25
C GLU A 887 11.97 -13.15 -26.83
N LYS A 888 12.53 -12.25 -26.00
CA LYS A 888 12.92 -12.52 -24.61
C LYS A 888 11.71 -12.85 -23.71
N LYS A 889 10.51 -12.31 -24.01
CA LYS A 889 9.25 -12.64 -23.31
C LYS A 889 8.63 -13.94 -23.83
N LEU A 890 8.60 -14.15 -25.14
CA LEU A 890 8.06 -15.35 -25.76
C LEU A 890 8.85 -16.61 -25.35
N ASP A 891 10.18 -16.55 -25.32
CA ASP A 891 11.00 -17.69 -24.90
C ASP A 891 10.90 -17.97 -23.39
N LYS A 892 10.71 -16.92 -22.58
CA LYS A 892 10.40 -17.07 -21.14
C LYS A 892 9.05 -17.78 -20.94
N ASP A 893 8.06 -17.50 -21.79
CA ASP A 893 6.77 -18.15 -21.72
C ASP A 893 6.79 -19.62 -22.19
N LYS A 894 7.52 -19.93 -23.27
CA LYS A 894 7.83 -21.33 -23.67
C LYS A 894 8.49 -22.10 -22.52
N LEU A 895 9.46 -21.48 -21.83
CA LEU A 895 10.11 -22.06 -20.65
C LEU A 895 9.11 -22.27 -19.49
N ASN A 896 8.17 -21.36 -19.28
CA ASN A 896 7.09 -21.54 -18.30
C ASN A 896 6.19 -22.75 -18.67
N THR A 897 5.86 -22.98 -19.95
CA THR A 897 5.14 -24.19 -20.39
C THR A 897 5.91 -25.47 -20.06
N LEU A 898 7.22 -25.51 -20.35
CA LEU A 898 8.08 -26.66 -20.02
C LEU A 898 8.15 -26.91 -18.50
N LYS A 899 8.19 -25.85 -17.69
CA LYS A 899 8.11 -25.94 -16.23
C LYS A 899 6.77 -26.43 -15.71
N MET A 900 5.65 -26.07 -16.34
CA MET A 900 4.33 -26.61 -15.97
C MET A 900 4.28 -28.12 -16.22
N ALA A 901 4.78 -28.59 -17.38
CA ALA A 901 4.91 -30.02 -17.65
C ALA A 901 5.82 -30.73 -16.62
N MET A 902 6.96 -30.12 -16.27
CA MET A 902 7.86 -30.60 -15.21
C MET A 902 7.15 -30.68 -13.83
N MET A 903 6.31 -29.69 -13.48
CA MET A 903 5.51 -29.71 -12.25
C MET A 903 4.58 -30.92 -12.23
N TYR A 904 3.78 -31.14 -13.28
CA TYR A 904 2.84 -32.26 -13.32
C TYR A 904 3.56 -33.62 -13.24
N ARG A 905 4.71 -33.80 -13.92
CA ARG A 905 5.54 -35.01 -13.78
C ARG A 905 6.12 -35.19 -12.37
N ALA A 906 6.47 -34.10 -11.69
CA ALA A 906 6.96 -34.13 -10.31
C ALA A 906 5.85 -34.44 -9.29
N LEU A 907 4.64 -33.89 -9.44
CA LEU A 907 3.46 -34.24 -8.65
C LEU A 907 3.14 -35.75 -8.78
N GLU A 908 3.13 -36.25 -10.01
CA GLU A 908 2.93 -37.67 -10.31
C GLU A 908 4.06 -38.57 -9.79
N SER A 909 5.28 -38.06 -9.68
CA SER A 909 6.40 -38.76 -9.05
C SER A 909 6.27 -38.81 -7.52
N VAL A 910 5.84 -37.72 -6.87
CA VAL A 910 5.63 -37.65 -5.41
C VAL A 910 4.66 -38.73 -4.92
N LYS A 911 3.53 -38.91 -5.62
CA LYS A 911 2.52 -39.95 -5.32
C LYS A 911 3.07 -41.38 -5.37
N LYS A 912 4.11 -41.60 -6.18
CA LYS A 912 4.75 -42.92 -6.40
C LYS A 912 5.88 -43.19 -5.41
N ILE A 913 6.24 -42.23 -4.55
CA ILE A 913 7.20 -42.45 -3.46
C ILE A 913 6.53 -43.26 -2.36
N ASN A 914 7.18 -44.33 -1.89
CA ASN A 914 6.73 -45.07 -0.72
C ASN A 914 6.48 -44.11 0.48
N PRO A 915 5.32 -44.16 1.17
CA PRO A 915 4.97 -43.19 2.21
C PRO A 915 6.03 -43.03 3.32
N SER A 916 6.68 -44.12 3.75
CA SER A 916 7.75 -44.07 4.76
C SER A 916 9.01 -43.36 4.25
N SER A 917 9.31 -43.47 2.95
CA SER A 917 10.42 -42.73 2.32
C SER A 917 10.08 -41.26 2.10
N LEU A 918 8.84 -40.94 1.72
CA LEU A 918 8.36 -39.55 1.62
C LEU A 918 8.39 -38.85 2.99
N GLN A 919 7.86 -39.50 4.04
CA GLN A 919 7.88 -38.96 5.40
C GLN A 919 9.32 -38.79 5.95
N ARG A 920 10.27 -39.65 5.54
CA ARG A 920 11.71 -39.45 5.83
C ARG A 920 12.28 -38.21 5.13
N LYS A 921 12.00 -38.00 3.83
CA LYS A 921 12.41 -36.77 3.11
C LYS A 921 11.85 -35.51 3.80
N ILE A 922 10.55 -35.51 4.11
CA ILE A 922 9.87 -34.41 4.81
C ILE A 922 10.56 -34.08 6.14
N LYS A 923 10.81 -35.09 6.98
CA LYS A 923 11.50 -34.91 8.28
C LYS A 923 12.95 -34.41 8.15
N LEU A 924 13.61 -34.62 7.01
CA LEU A 924 14.93 -34.04 6.72
C LEU A 924 14.81 -32.55 6.34
N PHE A 925 13.90 -32.21 5.41
CA PHE A 925 13.63 -30.80 5.04
C PHE A 925 13.14 -29.97 6.22
N GLN A 926 12.28 -30.51 7.08
CA GLN A 926 11.83 -29.83 8.30
C GLN A 926 12.99 -29.51 9.25
N LYS A 927 13.93 -30.45 9.45
CA LYS A 927 15.14 -30.21 10.27
C LYS A 927 16.05 -29.15 9.67
N ASP A 928 16.25 -29.20 8.35
CA ASP A 928 17.04 -28.21 7.60
C ASP A 928 16.43 -26.80 7.68
N GLU A 929 15.11 -26.66 7.51
CA GLU A 929 14.43 -25.36 7.61
C GLU A 929 14.40 -24.80 9.05
N ILE A 930 14.20 -25.65 10.07
CA ILE A 930 14.33 -25.26 11.49
C ILE A 930 15.77 -24.83 11.81
N MET A 931 16.78 -25.55 11.29
CA MET A 931 18.20 -25.22 11.50
C MET A 931 18.57 -23.90 10.80
N LYS A 932 18.05 -23.63 9.61
CA LYS A 932 18.20 -22.32 8.94
C LYS A 932 17.61 -21.20 9.77
N GLU A 933 16.43 -21.37 10.37
CA GLU A 933 15.84 -20.32 11.20
C GLU A 933 16.64 -20.10 12.48
N GLU A 934 17.17 -21.15 13.12
CA GLU A 934 18.13 -20.96 14.23
C GLU A 934 19.40 -20.23 13.81
N VAL A 935 19.99 -20.60 12.67
CA VAL A 935 21.18 -19.92 12.14
C VAL A 935 20.84 -18.47 11.81
N ARG A 936 19.64 -18.20 11.29
CA ARG A 936 19.14 -16.84 11.02
C ARG A 936 18.96 -16.05 12.31
N GLU A 937 18.29 -16.59 13.32
CA GLU A 937 18.12 -15.96 14.63
C GLU A 937 19.46 -15.68 15.28
N ARG A 938 20.40 -16.64 15.25
CA ARG A 938 21.76 -16.46 15.78
C ARG A 938 22.53 -15.42 14.99
N ILE A 939 22.40 -15.37 13.65
CA ILE A 939 22.98 -14.30 12.83
C ILE A 939 22.35 -12.95 13.19
N LEU A 940 21.04 -12.86 13.37
CA LEU A 940 20.36 -11.61 13.72
C LEU A 940 20.76 -11.13 15.12
N LYS A 941 20.74 -12.02 16.12
CA LYS A 941 21.19 -11.76 17.50
C LYS A 941 22.68 -11.41 17.55
N ASN A 942 23.52 -12.07 16.75
CA ASN A 942 24.93 -11.72 16.61
C ASN A 942 25.17 -10.46 15.78
N GLN A 943 24.29 -10.09 14.84
CA GLN A 943 24.39 -8.81 14.11
C GLN A 943 23.99 -7.66 15.03
N ILE A 944 22.91 -7.80 15.80
CA ILE A 944 22.55 -6.85 16.87
C ILE A 944 23.69 -6.77 17.91
N GLY A 945 24.29 -7.90 18.30
CA GLY A 945 25.40 -7.97 19.26
C GLY A 945 26.82 -7.69 18.71
N SER A 946 27.02 -7.49 17.40
CA SER A 946 28.34 -7.21 16.80
C SER A 946 28.36 -6.09 15.74
N LYS A 947 27.20 -5.50 15.43
CA LYS A 947 27.11 -4.11 14.98
C LYS A 947 28.01 -3.27 15.88
N LYS A 948 28.95 -2.54 15.29
CA LYS A 948 29.88 -1.74 16.08
C LYS A 948 29.12 -0.60 16.76
N ARG A 949 29.44 -0.36 18.04
CA ARG A 949 29.39 0.98 18.65
C ARG A 949 30.51 1.86 18.08
N GLY A 950 30.51 2.01 16.76
CA GLY A 950 31.49 2.76 15.98
C GLY A 950 30.83 3.99 15.40
N LYS A 951 31.51 5.14 15.49
CA LYS A 951 30.97 6.42 14.97
C LYS A 951 30.90 6.36 13.45
N PHE A 952 29.72 6.65 12.90
CA PHE A 952 29.49 6.76 11.46
C PHE A 952 28.73 8.05 11.14
N ARG A 953 28.81 8.49 9.88
CA ARG A 953 28.18 9.71 9.37
C ARG A 953 27.43 9.40 8.08
N LEU A 954 26.19 9.89 7.96
CA LEU A 954 25.48 9.87 6.69
C LEU A 954 25.82 11.12 5.88
N CYS A 955 26.22 10.92 4.63
CA CYS A 955 26.41 12.00 3.66
C CYS A 955 25.51 11.76 2.44
N CYS A 956 25.06 12.83 1.78
CA CYS A 956 24.15 12.76 0.65
C CYS A 956 24.77 12.01 -0.55
N LYS A 957 24.16 10.91 -1.02
CA LYS A 957 24.68 10.09 -2.12
C LYS A 957 25.04 10.91 -3.37
N LYS A 958 24.17 11.84 -3.77
CA LYS A 958 24.38 12.69 -4.98
C LYS A 958 25.43 13.80 -4.84
N CYS A 959 25.69 14.38 -3.66
CA CYS A 959 26.55 15.58 -3.58
C CYS A 959 27.55 15.60 -2.40
N LYS A 960 27.63 14.50 -1.65
CA LYS A 960 28.54 14.24 -0.53
C LYS A 960 28.57 15.28 0.59
N ILE A 961 27.60 16.20 0.64
CA ILE A 961 27.37 17.03 1.83
C ILE A 961 27.06 16.12 3.01
N GLU A 962 27.67 16.41 4.15
CA GLU A 962 27.42 15.70 5.41
C GLU A 962 26.03 16.08 5.94
N VAL A 963 25.32 15.13 6.56
CA VAL A 963 23.88 15.29 6.86
C VAL A 963 23.55 15.08 8.33
N VAL A 964 24.03 13.97 8.91
CA VAL A 964 23.71 13.57 10.29
C VAL A 964 24.74 12.53 10.75
N ASP A 965 25.16 12.60 12.01
CA ASP A 965 25.99 11.56 12.64
C ASP A 965 25.12 10.43 13.20
N GLY A 966 25.69 9.23 13.33
CA GLY A 966 24.96 8.05 13.82
C GLY A 966 24.39 8.18 15.24
N GLU A 967 24.91 9.13 16.01
CA GLU A 967 24.47 9.47 17.38
C GLU A 967 23.27 10.43 17.39
N ASP A 968 22.99 11.11 16.28
CA ASP A 968 21.80 11.95 16.05
C ASP A 968 20.64 11.15 15.40
N LEU A 969 20.79 9.83 15.24
CA LEU A 969 19.79 8.92 14.68
C LEU A 969 19.21 8.01 15.77
N CYS A 970 17.89 7.78 15.71
CA CYS A 970 17.21 6.78 16.53
C CYS A 970 16.25 5.92 15.70
N VAL A 971 15.84 4.78 16.25
CA VAL A 971 14.79 3.90 15.71
C VAL A 971 13.56 3.94 16.61
N VAL A 972 12.39 4.14 16.02
CA VAL A 972 11.07 4.01 16.67
C VAL A 972 10.27 2.89 15.99
N LYS A 973 9.55 2.09 16.78
CA LYS A 973 8.77 0.91 16.32
C LYS A 973 9.56 0.02 15.35
N ASP A 974 10.84 -0.18 15.66
CA ASP A 974 11.82 -1.02 14.93
C ASP A 974 11.98 -0.71 13.42
N SER A 975 11.43 0.42 12.97
CA SER A 975 11.20 0.70 11.53
C SER A 975 11.47 2.15 11.15
N PHE A 976 11.09 3.11 11.98
CA PHE A 976 11.19 4.54 11.68
C PHE A 976 12.53 5.09 12.13
N HIS A 977 13.40 5.37 11.16
CA HIS A 977 14.76 5.86 11.39
C HIS A 977 14.74 7.39 11.35
N ILE A 978 14.76 8.00 12.53
CA ILE A 978 14.45 9.42 12.76
C ILE A 978 15.72 10.21 13.06
N VAL A 979 15.80 11.44 12.52
CA VAL A 979 16.87 12.40 12.85
C VAL A 979 16.45 13.30 14.01
N ILE A 980 17.27 13.34 15.06
CA ILE A 980 17.11 14.23 16.22
C ILE A 980 17.90 15.53 16.06
N GLY A 981 19.11 15.46 15.48
CA GLY A 981 20.07 16.56 15.40
C GLY A 981 19.52 17.87 14.79
N LYS A 982 19.54 18.96 15.57
CA LYS A 982 18.91 20.25 15.21
C LYS A 982 19.42 20.87 13.90
N GLU A 983 20.71 20.67 13.59
CA GLU A 983 21.35 21.19 12.38
C GLU A 983 20.76 20.62 11.07
N PHE A 984 20.16 19.42 11.12
CA PHE A 984 19.52 18.78 9.96
C PHE A 984 18.46 19.68 9.31
N ARG A 985 17.70 20.45 10.11
CA ARG A 985 16.69 21.41 9.62
C ARG A 985 17.28 22.46 8.65
N LYS A 986 18.58 22.78 8.74
CA LYS A 986 19.26 23.76 7.87
C LYS A 986 19.64 23.18 6.51
N LEU A 987 19.79 21.85 6.41
CA LEU A 987 20.33 21.11 5.25
C LEU A 987 19.25 20.61 4.28
N ILE A 988 17.97 20.81 4.59
CA ILE A 988 16.82 20.25 3.88
C ILE A 988 15.98 21.29 3.12
N ASP A 989 15.30 20.81 2.08
CA ASP A 989 14.20 21.43 1.34
C ASP A 989 12.92 20.65 1.68
N ILE A 990 11.95 21.28 2.35
CA ILE A 990 10.67 20.64 2.71
C ILE A 990 9.61 20.96 1.66
N ARG A 991 8.83 19.97 1.24
CA ARG A 991 7.77 20.12 0.23
C ARG A 991 6.51 19.35 0.64
N CYS A 992 5.32 19.92 0.44
CA CYS A 992 4.05 19.24 0.72
C CYS A 992 3.89 17.97 -0.15
N HIS A 993 3.30 16.91 0.40
CA HIS A 993 3.08 15.68 -0.37
C HIS A 993 1.89 15.88 -1.33
N LYS A 994 2.12 15.78 -2.65
CA LYS A 994 1.12 16.08 -3.71
C LYS A 994 -0.22 15.32 -3.60
N LYS A 995 -0.19 14.20 -2.89
CA LYS A 995 -1.30 13.48 -2.28
C LYS A 995 -0.72 12.99 -0.93
N PRO A 996 -1.35 13.21 0.24
CA PRO A 996 -0.92 12.56 1.48
C PRO A 996 -1.56 11.16 1.61
N LYS A 997 -0.92 10.24 2.36
CA LYS A 997 -1.59 9.01 2.86
C LYS A 997 -1.55 9.03 4.39
N ARG A 998 -2.72 8.82 5.02
CA ARG A 998 -2.79 8.04 6.26
C ARG A 998 -2.30 6.62 5.92
N LYS A 999 -1.36 6.08 6.69
CA LYS A 999 -0.99 4.66 6.64
C LYS A 999 -1.46 4.02 7.94
N ASN A 1000 -2.64 3.41 7.86
CA ASN A 1000 -3.42 3.02 9.03
C ASN A 1000 -2.71 1.98 9.93
N ILE A 1001 -1.78 1.18 9.38
CA ILE A 1001 -0.97 0.16 10.07
C ILE A 1001 -0.32 0.64 11.40
N ASP A 1002 -0.02 1.93 11.53
CA ASP A 1002 0.55 2.50 12.77
C ASP A 1002 0.00 3.91 13.08
N GLY A 1003 -1.15 4.29 12.51
CA GLY A 1003 -1.76 5.61 12.78
C GLY A 1003 -0.92 6.83 12.36
N TYR A 1004 -0.04 6.71 11.36
CA TYR A 1004 0.83 7.81 10.91
C TYR A 1004 0.43 8.40 9.55
N ILE A 1005 0.63 9.71 9.39
CA ILE A 1005 0.26 10.47 8.19
C ILE A 1005 1.52 10.98 7.49
N LYS A 1006 1.75 10.60 6.23
CA LYS A 1006 2.85 11.16 5.43
C LYS A 1006 2.47 12.55 4.90
N THR A 1007 3.01 13.60 5.51
CA THR A 1007 2.62 15.00 5.26
C THR A 1007 3.53 15.71 4.25
N LYS A 1008 4.84 15.52 4.34
CA LYS A 1008 5.84 16.30 3.58
C LYS A 1008 7.01 15.44 3.12
N LYS A 1009 7.63 15.78 2.00
CA LYS A 1009 8.90 15.21 1.53
C LYS A 1009 10.09 16.02 2.00
N ILE A 1010 11.22 15.34 2.18
CA ILE A 1010 12.51 15.91 2.57
C ILE A 1010 13.47 15.76 1.38
N HIS A 1011 14.08 16.86 0.93
CA HIS A 1011 15.08 16.85 -0.15
C HIS A 1011 16.38 17.53 0.29
N CYS A 1012 17.50 17.17 -0.34
CA CYS A 1012 18.79 17.85 -0.13
C CYS A 1012 18.72 19.33 -0.56
N LYS A 1013 19.03 20.25 0.35
CA LYS A 1013 19.06 21.69 0.03
C LYS A 1013 20.14 22.06 -1.00
N LYS A 1014 21.25 21.30 -1.10
CA LYS A 1014 22.38 21.52 -2.06
C LYS A 1014 22.12 20.96 -3.47
N CYS A 1015 21.37 19.86 -3.63
CA CYS A 1015 21.27 19.16 -4.93
C CYS A 1015 19.90 18.54 -5.29
N GLY A 1016 18.86 18.73 -4.47
CA GLY A 1016 17.50 18.28 -4.78
C GLY A 1016 17.25 16.77 -4.71
N LEU A 1017 18.21 15.97 -4.21
CA LEU A 1017 17.99 14.54 -4.00
C LEU A 1017 16.93 14.32 -2.92
N ASP A 1018 15.90 13.53 -3.20
CA ASP A 1018 14.92 13.06 -2.21
C ASP A 1018 15.64 12.22 -1.14
N TRP A 1019 15.50 12.62 0.12
CA TRP A 1019 16.13 12.02 1.29
C TRP A 1019 15.17 11.20 2.15
N GLY A 1020 13.86 11.41 2.02
CA GLY A 1020 12.90 10.90 2.99
C GLY A 1020 11.57 11.65 3.05
N VAL A 1021 10.85 11.43 4.14
CA VAL A 1021 9.54 12.03 4.40
C VAL A 1021 9.44 12.46 5.86
N TYR A 1022 8.67 13.50 6.12
CA TYR A 1022 8.05 13.70 7.41
C TYR A 1022 6.78 12.85 7.51
N PHE A 1023 6.55 12.27 8.68
CA PHE A 1023 5.22 11.80 9.06
C PHE A 1023 4.78 12.41 10.39
N VAL A 1024 3.46 12.53 10.58
CA VAL A 1024 2.86 12.84 11.88
C VAL A 1024 2.47 11.52 12.54
N TYR A 1025 2.85 11.33 13.80
CA TYR A 1025 2.42 10.22 14.66
C TYR A 1025 2.29 10.72 16.10
N SER A 1026 1.17 10.43 16.76
CA SER A 1026 0.83 10.95 18.11
C SER A 1026 1.08 12.46 18.24
N SER A 1027 0.67 13.24 17.23
CA SER A 1027 0.91 14.69 17.07
C SER A 1027 2.36 15.15 16.86
N LEU A 1028 3.38 14.28 16.96
CA LEU A 1028 4.78 14.63 16.68
C LEU A 1028 5.09 14.53 15.17
N LEU A 1029 5.86 15.50 14.65
CA LEU A 1029 6.26 15.58 13.24
C LEU A 1029 7.69 15.04 13.04
N LEU A 1030 7.81 13.76 12.64
CA LEU A 1030 9.05 12.98 12.70
C LEU A 1030 9.76 12.95 11.33
N PRO A 1031 11.02 13.46 11.20
CA PRO A 1031 11.80 13.38 9.97
C PRO A 1031 12.41 11.99 9.78
N THR A 1032 11.96 11.22 8.78
CA THR A 1032 12.43 9.85 8.53
C THR A 1032 13.16 9.71 7.20
N LEU A 1033 14.34 9.08 7.26
CA LEU A 1033 15.28 8.97 6.14
C LEU A 1033 15.16 7.65 5.35
N LYS A 1034 15.50 7.72 4.06
CA LYS A 1034 15.72 6.58 3.16
C LYS A 1034 17.21 6.30 3.04
N ILE A 1035 17.73 5.20 3.59
CA ILE A 1035 19.18 4.93 3.59
C ILE A 1035 19.80 4.88 2.18
N GLU A 1036 19.04 4.43 1.18
CA GLU A 1036 19.45 4.40 -0.24
C GLU A 1036 19.82 5.78 -0.84
N SER A 1037 19.39 6.88 -0.20
CA SER A 1037 19.72 8.26 -0.58
C SER A 1037 21.06 8.75 -0.01
N PHE A 1038 21.76 7.93 0.76
CA PHE A 1038 22.98 8.29 1.48
C PHE A 1038 24.16 7.36 1.18
N ILE A 1039 25.35 7.88 1.41
CA ILE A 1039 26.56 7.10 1.64
C ILE A 1039 26.86 7.12 3.14
N ILE A 1040 27.40 6.01 3.66
CA ILE A 1040 27.77 5.84 5.05
C ILE A 1040 29.29 5.96 5.15
N ARG A 1041 29.79 6.99 5.82
CA ARG A 1041 31.21 7.21 6.14
C ARG A 1041 31.49 6.66 7.53
N ASN A 1042 32.40 5.70 7.64
CA ASN A 1042 32.93 5.26 8.93
C ASN A 1042 33.93 6.31 9.46
N MET A 1043 33.74 6.81 10.67
CA MET A 1043 34.60 7.84 11.27
C MET A 1043 35.87 7.27 11.91
N GLU A 1044 35.95 5.95 12.11
CA GLU A 1044 37.14 5.25 12.64
C GLU A 1044 38.27 5.12 11.60
N ASN A 1045 37.91 4.91 10.33
CA ASN A 1045 38.86 4.56 9.26
C ASN A 1045 38.59 5.25 7.90
N GLY A 1046 37.64 6.19 7.84
CA GLY A 1046 37.27 6.93 6.64
C GLY A 1046 36.50 6.15 5.58
N ALA A 1047 36.31 4.83 5.73
CA ALA A 1047 35.74 3.97 4.70
C ALA A 1047 34.30 4.37 4.34
N ILE A 1048 34.01 4.44 3.04
CA ILE A 1048 32.69 4.81 2.51
C ILE A 1048 31.96 3.56 2.02
N SER A 1049 30.68 3.44 2.36
CA SER A 1049 29.81 2.33 1.95
C SER A 1049 28.40 2.81 1.56
N THR A 1050 27.60 1.90 0.98
CA THR A 1050 26.24 2.13 0.50
C THR A 1050 25.34 0.97 0.90
N CYS A 1051 24.15 1.25 1.44
CA CYS A 1051 23.15 0.23 1.80
C CYS A 1051 21.81 0.56 1.14
N GLU A 1052 21.14 -0.46 0.55
CA GLU A 1052 19.79 -0.31 -0.02
C GLU A 1052 18.69 -0.41 1.05
N GLN A 1053 19.00 -1.00 2.22
CA GLN A 1053 18.06 -1.24 3.32
C GLN A 1053 18.72 -1.01 4.68
N TRP A 1054 17.96 -0.52 5.66
CA TRP A 1054 18.47 -0.18 7.00
C TRP A 1054 19.02 -1.40 7.75
N GLN A 1055 18.42 -2.57 7.54
CA GLN A 1055 18.86 -3.85 8.08
C GLN A 1055 20.26 -4.28 7.59
N ALA A 1056 20.78 -3.67 6.52
CA ALA A 1056 22.12 -3.91 5.99
C ALA A 1056 23.18 -2.90 6.52
N LEU A 1057 22.82 -2.03 7.47
CA LEU A 1057 23.77 -1.10 8.09
C LEU A 1057 24.68 -1.85 9.09
N PRO A 1058 26.02 -1.74 9.00
CA PRO A 1058 26.96 -2.46 9.87
C PRO A 1058 27.18 -1.80 11.26
N PHE A 1059 26.42 -0.74 11.56
CA PHE A 1059 26.47 0.04 12.79
C PHE A 1059 25.16 -0.11 13.57
N ASP A 1060 25.22 0.11 14.88
CA ASP A 1060 24.01 0.17 15.68
C ASP A 1060 23.38 1.57 15.68
N ILE A 1061 22.06 1.62 15.93
CA ILE A 1061 21.28 2.85 16.08
C ILE A 1061 20.40 2.65 17.30
N GLU A 1062 20.34 3.65 18.18
CA GLU A 1062 19.60 3.56 19.44
C GLU A 1062 18.09 3.45 19.20
N HIS A 1063 17.44 2.44 19.80
CA HIS A 1063 15.97 2.38 19.86
C HIS A 1063 15.49 3.28 21.00
N ARG A 1064 14.47 4.11 20.75
CA ARG A 1064 13.86 5.03 21.73
C ARG A 1064 12.35 4.90 21.74
N GLU A 1065 11.73 5.17 22.88
CA GLU A 1065 10.27 5.29 22.95
C GLU A 1065 9.81 6.66 22.42
N LEU A 1066 8.52 6.79 22.11
CA LEU A 1066 8.02 8.05 21.57
C LEU A 1066 7.98 9.18 22.61
N ALA A 1067 7.82 8.84 23.89
CA ALA A 1067 7.85 9.80 24.99
C ALA A 1067 9.21 10.54 25.03
N ASP A 1068 10.31 9.79 24.92
CA ASP A 1068 11.69 10.30 24.93
C ASP A 1068 11.99 11.33 23.82
N LEU A 1069 11.20 11.32 22.75
CA LEU A 1069 11.39 12.18 21.58
C LEU A 1069 10.66 13.52 21.68
N ALA A 1070 9.67 13.68 22.56
CA ALA A 1070 8.90 14.92 22.70
C ALA A 1070 9.78 16.09 23.19
N ASP A 1071 10.73 15.82 24.09
CA ASP A 1071 11.65 16.83 24.63
C ASP A 1071 12.86 17.08 23.71
N LEU A 1072 13.29 16.06 22.95
CA LEU A 1072 14.47 16.14 22.08
C LEU A 1072 14.16 16.77 20.71
N LEU A 1073 13.01 16.42 20.13
CA LEU A 1073 12.51 17.05 18.91
C LEU A 1073 11.75 18.31 19.31
N GLU A 1074 12.47 19.43 19.45
CA GLU A 1074 11.87 20.74 19.78
C GLU A 1074 10.52 20.95 19.09
N VAL A 1075 9.45 20.85 19.90
CA VAL A 1075 8.08 21.22 19.56
C VAL A 1075 8.00 22.74 19.56
N SER A 1076 8.76 23.34 18.64
CA SER A 1076 8.75 24.76 18.36
C SER A 1076 7.32 25.16 18.01
N SER A 1077 6.75 26.10 18.77
CA SER A 1077 5.42 26.69 18.60
C SER A 1077 5.27 27.57 17.34
N GLN A 1078 6.01 27.22 16.28
CA GLN A 1078 6.05 27.81 14.95
C GLN A 1078 5.42 26.85 13.92
N THR A 1079 4.46 26.03 14.34
CA THR A 1079 3.64 25.19 13.44
C THR A 1079 2.73 26.02 12.52
N SER A 1080 2.53 27.31 12.83
CA SER A 1080 1.64 28.25 12.13
C SER A 1080 2.07 28.71 10.73
N GLU A 1081 3.31 28.46 10.31
CA GLU A 1081 3.80 28.83 8.96
C GLU A 1081 3.85 27.65 7.97
N LEU A 1082 3.29 26.49 8.35
CA LEU A 1082 3.59 25.22 7.68
C LEU A 1082 2.38 24.30 7.43
N THR A 1083 1.19 24.86 7.31
CA THR A 1083 -0.04 24.19 6.82
C THR A 1083 -0.64 24.97 5.65
N PRO A 1084 -0.83 24.35 4.47
CA PRO A 1084 -1.88 24.74 3.53
C PRO A 1084 -3.25 24.26 4.01
#